data_AF-A0A151ZAW2-F1
#
_entry.id   AF-A0A151ZAW2-F1
#
_cell.length_a   1.000
_cell.length_b   1.000
_cell.length_c   1.000
_cell.angle_alpha   90.00
_cell.angle_beta   90.00
_cell.angle_gamma   90.00
#
_symmetry.space_group_name_H-M   'P 1'
#
loop_
_entity.id
_entity.type
_entity.pdbx_description
1 polymer ?
#
loop_
_entity_poly.entity_id
_entity_poly.type
_entity_poly.pdbx_seq_one_letter_code
_entity_poly.pdbx_strand_id
1 'polypeptide(L)'
;MQSALNITPVWTLKISDESLAFIDNRKQNVIDNDYDLDVDTEDDEVIEKVNQDKSTIDTLDCLPDKVDWTEYSTNIPEDSHGSTCELISWSSDNLIAFTGKSMNANSLDKSIYLKPERQLIYIVRADIPHEYSIIKTSHATPIKSLDWTNQSTSGSILMSTDHSDKVCLWKTRDHSTDDWICLKSFNIQYLLMAKWVAINQTWSPIFHPFYHNSNSHEETSKAPFEKLYPNGESEIFITISKDGKINIGYYSALESNWKQITAYIPLPLYHSIDCADIFSTKDDSMTIATYSNKMKNIITLYKVTFDIYSNYYINVYNFDKINLSNIIRNDNDLNRSKRNVSVSKIIFDNSINSLIILMKGHNNTCILYRWEKKISSQHQLIYNLFDGADQPMGIEEWTCTATRTIQSSHSKYPPISSIHYSQLSGLLWLNYSYNEKIELVDRMSFKKLSAIDYRYQQQSGQYPLDVELNISISTSPNGCLVACLTGGLKVKILAPAINLQAHTLNRNFANNQQHQQEIQQQETNRISTWLNYLFQNSILTSTDWWDVLVMLKLYSTNNNNFNLNNHCKVKNILFNNVIIQLSQEYCPDLTIQKSYRSSINAIKASIYRMVTGMETAYIDSQARSFIYYLYDTLKSSYLPLFQEPFSKERENILILIDWIIEFGIFLAKNCYYFSIHSTKEPYEFNIPPEFQNEDFSKIYPFLFYTSKPRFPIPLLSLFFDLNLMVVFMELLTYARIYKEKTNFQTSTSKLTYTTCSEINLIFMTLYKIIKAFLVALGAQSDNESFENYYQQIYKSINEESFFMDTITFSVKCDGSNFDKMILVLKELSKIIPQSFFQNVGEITLNNSFSMLDLDPPLDGFLDQNPINFQQPQDQLFKYSPKSTEYMGIAHDIITRIPIAPRIEKPYKKCTRCHRLTVVLRTSLFWSDRWSLACPMCGGRWKLYQQQQPQIQPQPQQQQQQQQQQQQQQQQQQQQQQQQQQAQNAMYNQNQRNMIQQHQQQQFNQQLQQTMRIPQNQPTQPVGQNVQPNATGQQQTYNMPYYNRNTQTSGQRF
;
A
#
# COMPACT_ATOMS: atom_id res chain seq x y z
N MET A 1 49.42 -20.50 -9.70
CA MET A 1 49.14 -21.65 -10.59
C MET A 1 48.24 -21.16 -11.71
N GLN A 2 48.54 -21.50 -12.97
CA GLN A 2 47.82 -21.04 -14.16
C GLN A 2 47.14 -22.21 -14.87
N SER A 3 45.86 -22.03 -15.23
CA SER A 3 45.22 -22.50 -16.48
C SER A 3 43.75 -22.03 -16.42
N ALA A 4 43.24 -21.14 -17.27
CA ALA A 4 43.19 -21.10 -18.74
C ALA A 4 42.14 -22.06 -19.34
N LEU A 5 41.03 -21.50 -19.84
CA LEU A 5 40.23 -22.04 -20.94
C LEU A 5 39.47 -20.89 -21.62
N ASN A 6 39.87 -20.57 -22.85
CA ASN A 6 39.16 -19.65 -23.74
C ASN A 6 38.10 -20.42 -24.52
N ILE A 7 36.87 -19.90 -24.63
CA ILE A 7 35.95 -20.26 -25.72
C ILE A 7 35.26 -18.98 -26.22
N THR A 8 35.58 -18.57 -27.45
CA THR A 8 34.76 -17.67 -28.26
C THR A 8 33.76 -18.48 -29.08
N PRO A 9 32.64 -17.85 -29.48
CA PRO A 9 32.09 -18.17 -30.79
C PRO A 9 31.86 -16.90 -31.64
N VAL A 10 32.52 -16.85 -32.79
CA VAL A 10 32.18 -15.96 -33.90
C VAL A 10 31.01 -16.58 -34.66
N TRP A 11 29.92 -15.84 -34.85
CA TRP A 11 28.88 -16.20 -35.82
C TRP A 11 28.56 -15.00 -36.72
N THR A 12 29.20 -15.00 -37.89
CA THR A 12 28.78 -14.21 -39.05
C THR A 12 27.59 -14.92 -39.69
N LEU A 13 26.49 -14.21 -39.96
CA LEU A 13 25.43 -14.73 -40.83
C LEU A 13 25.24 -13.78 -42.01
N LYS A 14 25.29 -14.35 -43.23
CA LYS A 14 25.20 -13.62 -44.49
C LYS A 14 23.74 -13.29 -44.80
N ILE A 15 23.54 -12.12 -45.40
CA ILE A 15 22.36 -11.82 -46.20
C ILE A 15 22.52 -12.51 -47.56
N SER A 16 21.46 -13.16 -48.04
CA SER A 16 21.30 -13.53 -49.44
C SER A 16 19.83 -13.44 -49.81
N ASP A 17 19.49 -12.44 -50.62
CA ASP A 17 18.28 -12.43 -51.45
C ASP A 17 18.41 -13.47 -52.59
N GLU A 18 17.38 -13.52 -53.47
CA GLU A 18 17.10 -14.54 -54.52
C GLU A 18 16.31 -15.75 -53.97
N SER A 19 15.13 -16.14 -54.51
CA SER A 19 14.61 -15.94 -55.88
C SER A 19 13.08 -15.78 -55.97
N LEU A 20 12.63 -15.00 -56.95
CA LEU A 20 11.26 -14.99 -57.49
C LEU A 20 10.99 -16.22 -58.40
N ALA A 21 9.74 -16.69 -58.49
CA ALA A 21 9.02 -16.95 -59.78
C ALA A 21 7.69 -17.74 -59.65
N PHE A 22 6.59 -17.18 -60.19
CA PHE A 22 5.47 -17.84 -60.91
C PHE A 22 4.60 -18.93 -60.17
N ILE A 23 3.30 -19.16 -60.43
CA ILE A 23 2.41 -18.90 -61.59
C ILE A 23 1.05 -18.30 -61.17
N ASP A 24 0.46 -17.53 -62.09
CA ASP A 24 -0.85 -16.85 -62.10
C ASP A 24 -2.06 -17.75 -62.53
N ASN A 25 -3.29 -17.50 -62.05
CA ASN A 25 -4.54 -17.41 -62.87
C ASN A 25 -5.88 -17.34 -62.07
N ARG A 26 -6.65 -16.26 -62.33
CA ARG A 26 -8.12 -16.18 -62.57
C ARG A 26 -9.15 -16.80 -61.59
N LYS A 27 -10.12 -15.99 -61.16
CA LYS A 27 -11.38 -15.73 -61.93
C LYS A 27 -12.21 -14.54 -61.42
N GLN A 28 -12.95 -13.90 -62.35
CA GLN A 28 -13.90 -12.82 -62.10
C GLN A 28 -15.24 -13.27 -61.48
N ASN A 29 -15.92 -12.30 -60.84
CA ASN A 29 -17.33 -11.85 -60.98
C ASN A 29 -17.41 -10.59 -60.07
N VAL A 30 -17.77 -9.35 -60.45
CA VAL A 30 -18.75 -8.81 -61.40
C VAL A 30 -20.17 -9.29 -61.13
N ILE A 31 -20.96 -8.43 -60.50
CA ILE A 31 -22.32 -8.02 -60.91
C ILE A 31 -22.59 -6.66 -60.27
N ASP A 32 -23.17 -5.76 -61.06
CA ASP A 32 -23.46 -4.37 -60.76
C ASP A 32 -24.72 -4.21 -59.89
N ASN A 33 -24.95 -3.00 -59.37
CA ASN A 33 -26.28 -2.38 -59.36
C ASN A 33 -26.15 -0.88 -59.11
N ASP A 34 -26.42 -0.11 -60.16
CA ASP A 34 -26.54 1.34 -60.12
C ASP A 34 -27.80 1.76 -59.33
N TYR A 35 -27.73 2.95 -58.73
CA TYR A 35 -28.89 3.81 -58.55
C TYR A 35 -28.44 5.27 -58.59
N ASP A 36 -28.54 5.89 -59.76
CA ASP A 36 -28.49 7.34 -59.92
C ASP A 36 -29.68 7.99 -59.20
N LEU A 37 -29.46 9.20 -58.67
CA LEU A 37 -30.49 10.24 -58.61
C LEU A 37 -29.83 11.61 -58.38
N ASP A 38 -29.82 12.43 -59.43
CA ASP A 38 -29.35 13.81 -59.39
C ASP A 38 -30.27 14.71 -58.54
N VAL A 39 -29.68 15.58 -57.72
CA VAL A 39 -30.28 16.87 -57.34
C VAL A 39 -29.17 17.91 -57.20
N ASP A 40 -29.07 18.83 -58.16
CA ASP A 40 -28.34 20.10 -57.98
C ASP A 40 -29.12 21.03 -57.04
N THR A 41 -28.42 21.74 -56.15
CA THR A 41 -28.67 23.17 -55.87
C THR A 41 -27.53 23.76 -55.02
N GLU A 42 -27.09 24.95 -55.39
CA GLU A 42 -26.17 25.80 -54.62
C GLU A 42 -26.93 26.46 -53.45
N ASP A 43 -26.23 26.72 -52.34
CA ASP A 43 -26.24 27.99 -51.57
C ASP A 43 -25.94 27.81 -50.05
N ASP A 44 -24.91 28.55 -49.62
CA ASP A 44 -24.69 29.26 -48.36
C ASP A 44 -24.84 28.65 -46.94
N GLU A 45 -23.79 28.98 -46.17
CA GLU A 45 -23.75 29.34 -44.74
C GLU A 45 -23.90 28.32 -43.59
N VAL A 46 -22.81 28.26 -42.79
CA VAL A 46 -22.77 28.14 -41.32
C VAL A 46 -23.30 26.83 -40.68
N ILE A 47 -22.39 25.87 -40.48
CA ILE A 47 -22.27 25.15 -39.18
C ILE A 47 -20.78 24.90 -38.83
N GLU A 48 -20.15 25.80 -38.06
CA GLU A 48 -19.00 25.40 -37.22
C GLU A 48 -19.52 24.58 -36.02
N LYS A 49 -19.43 23.25 -36.12
CA LYS A 49 -19.48 22.35 -34.96
C LYS A 49 -18.34 21.34 -35.04
N VAL A 50 -17.12 21.86 -34.87
CA VAL A 50 -15.92 21.03 -34.72
C VAL A 50 -15.98 20.31 -33.36
N ASN A 51 -15.89 18.98 -33.45
CA ASN A 51 -15.87 17.99 -32.36
C ASN A 51 -15.27 18.49 -31.03
N GLN A 52 -16.14 18.71 -30.04
CA GLN A 52 -15.75 18.59 -28.63
C GLN A 52 -15.94 17.14 -28.20
N ASP A 53 -15.04 16.25 -28.63
CA ASP A 53 -14.97 14.89 -28.11
C ASP A 53 -14.57 14.94 -26.64
N LYS A 54 -15.58 14.81 -25.77
CA LYS A 54 -15.40 14.74 -24.32
C LYS A 54 -14.67 13.45 -23.98
N SER A 55 -13.37 13.54 -23.70
CA SER A 55 -12.65 12.46 -23.03
C SER A 55 -13.20 12.32 -21.60
N THR A 56 -14.14 11.40 -21.41
CA THR A 56 -14.59 10.97 -20.08
C THR A 56 -13.37 10.51 -19.30
N ILE A 57 -13.12 11.16 -18.16
CA ILE A 57 -12.09 10.71 -17.23
C ILE A 57 -12.70 9.56 -16.45
N ASP A 58 -12.19 8.34 -16.66
CA ASP A 58 -12.50 7.18 -15.82
C ASP A 58 -11.88 7.38 -14.43
N THR A 59 -12.55 8.18 -13.59
CA THR A 59 -12.27 8.21 -12.16
C THR A 59 -12.80 6.93 -11.54
N LEU A 60 -11.88 6.05 -11.13
CA LEU A 60 -12.19 5.00 -10.17
C LEU A 60 -12.50 5.65 -8.82
N ASP A 61 -13.76 6.07 -8.65
CA ASP A 61 -14.36 6.38 -7.35
C ASP A 61 -14.56 5.06 -6.58
N CYS A 62 -13.44 4.45 -6.18
CA CYS A 62 -13.38 3.28 -5.29
C CYS A 62 -13.97 3.54 -3.90
N LEU A 63 -14.28 4.81 -3.61
CA LEU A 63 -14.57 5.34 -2.28
C LEU A 63 -16.00 5.87 -2.28
N PRO A 64 -16.92 5.30 -1.50
CA PRO A 64 -18.22 5.93 -1.30
C PRO A 64 -18.04 7.24 -0.52
N ASP A 65 -18.74 8.32 -0.91
CA ASP A 65 -18.79 9.63 -0.24
C ASP A 65 -19.36 9.62 1.20
N LYS A 66 -19.44 8.44 1.84
CA LYS A 66 -20.27 8.17 3.01
C LYS A 66 -19.65 8.48 4.37
N VAL A 67 -18.33 8.60 4.47
CA VAL A 67 -17.73 9.26 5.64
C VAL A 67 -17.74 10.76 5.35
N ASP A 68 -18.91 11.36 5.54
CA ASP A 68 -19.05 12.79 5.36
C ASP A 68 -18.56 13.52 6.62
N TRP A 69 -17.26 13.79 6.65
CA TRP A 69 -16.61 14.57 7.70
C TRP A 69 -17.20 15.98 7.89
N THR A 70 -18.11 16.40 7.00
CA THR A 70 -18.85 17.67 7.11
C THR A 70 -19.80 17.74 8.30
N GLU A 71 -20.25 16.61 8.88
CA GLU A 71 -21.00 16.65 10.16
C GLU A 71 -20.17 17.31 11.29
N TYR A 72 -18.83 17.29 11.19
CA TYR A 72 -17.94 18.02 12.09
C TYR A 72 -17.56 19.43 11.59
N SER A 73 -17.86 19.82 10.35
CA SER A 73 -17.41 21.08 9.73
C SER A 73 -18.47 22.19 9.68
N THR A 74 -19.68 21.98 10.22
CA THR A 74 -20.85 22.85 9.99
C THR A 74 -20.84 24.20 10.70
N ASN A 75 -19.84 24.55 11.52
CA ASN A 75 -19.75 25.83 12.24
C ASN A 75 -18.32 26.38 12.36
N ILE A 76 -17.68 26.70 11.23
CA ILE A 76 -16.33 27.31 11.20
C ILE A 76 -16.41 28.73 10.62
N PRO A 77 -16.05 29.79 11.39
CA PRO A 77 -15.92 31.15 10.85
C PRO A 77 -14.73 31.30 9.91
N GLU A 78 -14.92 32.02 8.80
CA GLU A 78 -13.91 32.30 7.77
C GLU A 78 -12.92 33.41 8.19
N ASP A 79 -12.13 33.19 9.25
CA ASP A 79 -11.02 34.10 9.58
C ASP A 79 -9.74 33.72 8.83
N SER A 80 -9.23 34.68 8.06
CA SER A 80 -8.16 34.51 7.09
C SER A 80 -6.74 34.46 7.68
N HIS A 81 -5.81 33.90 6.89
CA HIS A 81 -4.34 33.93 7.10
C HIS A 81 -3.75 32.97 8.15
N GLY A 82 -3.96 31.67 7.94
CA GLY A 82 -3.23 30.61 8.64
C GLY A 82 -3.30 29.26 7.93
N SER A 83 -2.70 29.14 6.73
CA SER A 83 -2.69 27.90 5.95
C SER A 83 -1.82 26.82 6.58
N THR A 84 -2.34 26.16 7.62
CA THR A 84 -1.81 24.91 8.14
C THR A 84 -1.95 23.86 7.04
N CYS A 85 -0.84 23.57 6.34
CA CYS A 85 -0.79 22.57 5.31
C CYS A 85 -1.13 21.21 5.91
N GLU A 86 -2.17 20.58 5.40
CA GLU A 86 -2.50 19.20 5.69
C GLU A 86 -1.40 18.33 5.03
N LEU A 87 -0.81 17.41 5.78
CA LEU A 87 0.31 16.59 5.31
C LEU A 87 -0.19 15.18 5.02
N ILE A 88 0.39 14.53 4.02
CA ILE A 88 0.10 13.14 3.68
C ILE A 88 1.41 12.40 3.34
N SER A 89 1.50 11.13 3.74
CA SER A 89 2.67 10.26 3.50
C SER A 89 2.22 8.80 3.43
N TRP A 90 2.70 8.03 2.46
CA TRP A 90 2.31 6.64 2.20
C TRP A 90 3.45 5.66 2.53
N SER A 91 3.18 4.64 3.34
CA SER A 91 4.13 3.61 3.77
C SER A 91 4.23 2.44 2.81
N SER A 92 5.37 1.76 2.83
CA SER A 92 5.65 0.49 2.14
C SER A 92 4.58 -0.59 2.38
N ASP A 93 3.96 -0.63 3.57
CA ASP A 93 2.89 -1.56 3.96
C ASP A 93 1.46 -1.06 3.60
N ASN A 94 1.33 -0.07 2.70
CA ASN A 94 0.08 0.58 2.31
C ASN A 94 -0.69 1.33 3.43
N LEU A 95 0.03 1.84 4.43
CA LEU A 95 -0.53 2.76 5.41
C LEU A 95 -0.39 4.20 4.93
N ILE A 96 -1.45 4.99 4.96
CA ILE A 96 -1.40 6.42 4.64
C ILE A 96 -1.52 7.20 5.94
N ALA A 97 -0.45 7.90 6.31
CA ALA A 97 -0.43 8.85 7.41
C ALA A 97 -0.83 10.23 6.90
N PHE A 98 -1.69 10.93 7.65
CA PHE A 98 -1.99 12.33 7.39
C PHE A 98 -2.25 13.15 8.65
N THR A 99 -2.08 14.47 8.55
CA THR A 99 -2.46 15.41 9.60
C THR A 99 -3.76 16.12 9.23
N GLY A 100 -4.68 16.17 10.18
CA GLY A 100 -5.81 17.09 10.09
C GLY A 100 -5.47 18.43 10.72
N LYS A 101 -6.13 19.50 10.26
CA LYS A 101 -6.12 20.77 11.01
C LYS A 101 -6.75 20.51 12.39
N SER A 102 -6.09 20.96 13.46
CA SER A 102 -6.78 21.12 14.76
C SER A 102 -7.95 22.06 14.49
N MET A 103 -9.18 21.60 14.73
CA MET A 103 -10.33 22.48 14.59
C MET A 103 -10.14 23.64 15.55
N ASN A 104 -10.07 24.86 15.02
CA ASN A 104 -9.73 26.03 15.81
C ASN A 104 -10.63 26.11 17.05
N ALA A 105 -10.04 26.04 18.24
CA ALA A 105 -10.71 26.17 19.54
C ALA A 105 -11.35 27.57 19.78
N ASN A 106 -11.49 28.38 18.72
CA ASN A 106 -12.16 29.67 18.72
C ASN A 106 -13.70 29.55 18.64
N SER A 107 -14.25 28.39 18.27
CA SER A 107 -15.71 28.17 18.17
C SER A 107 -16.36 27.58 19.44
N LEU A 108 -15.57 27.15 20.45
CA LEU A 108 -16.07 26.84 21.78
C LEU A 108 -15.57 27.88 22.79
N ASP A 109 -16.50 28.38 23.60
CA ASP A 109 -16.36 29.41 24.64
C ASP A 109 -14.94 29.71 25.16
N LYS A 110 -14.52 30.97 25.02
CA LYS A 110 -13.22 31.54 25.45
C LYS A 110 -12.96 31.49 26.97
N SER A 111 -13.81 30.82 27.75
CA SER A 111 -13.77 30.76 29.22
C SER A 111 -13.00 29.55 29.77
N ILE A 112 -12.70 28.53 28.95
CA ILE A 112 -11.95 27.34 29.38
C ILE A 112 -10.51 27.45 28.88
N TYR A 113 -9.55 27.57 29.81
CA TYR A 113 -8.11 27.43 29.56
C TYR A 113 -7.77 25.97 29.20
N LEU A 114 -8.17 25.54 28.01
CA LEU A 114 -7.88 24.22 27.48
C LEU A 114 -6.37 24.08 27.26
N LYS A 115 -5.83 22.94 27.71
CA LYS A 115 -4.43 22.56 27.46
C LYS A 115 -4.17 22.59 25.94
N PRO A 116 -2.98 23.01 25.48
CA PRO A 116 -2.67 23.07 24.06
C PRO A 116 -3.01 21.73 23.39
N GLU A 117 -3.85 21.78 22.37
CA GLU A 117 -4.34 20.57 21.70
C GLU A 117 -3.16 19.79 21.12
N ARG A 118 -3.09 18.52 21.48
CA ARG A 118 -2.04 17.63 20.96
C ARG A 118 -2.29 17.42 19.48
N GLN A 119 -1.28 17.69 18.67
CA GLN A 119 -1.34 17.38 17.25
C GLN A 119 -1.63 15.89 17.05
N LEU A 120 -2.52 15.57 16.12
CA LEU A 120 -2.93 14.21 15.80
C LEU A 120 -2.40 13.82 14.43
N ILE A 121 -1.97 12.57 14.28
CA ILE A 121 -1.75 11.95 12.98
C ILE A 121 -2.79 10.85 12.82
N TYR A 122 -3.52 10.89 11.71
CA TYR A 122 -4.46 9.85 11.31
C TYR A 122 -3.73 8.85 10.42
N ILE A 123 -3.92 7.56 10.65
CA ILE A 123 -3.39 6.49 9.81
C ILE A 123 -4.57 5.71 9.23
N VAL A 124 -4.75 5.76 7.91
CA VAL A 124 -5.71 4.91 7.17
C VAL A 124 -4.99 3.82 6.39
N ARG A 125 -5.71 2.79 5.95
CA ARG A 125 -5.20 1.79 5.02
C ARG A 125 -5.67 2.11 3.60
N ALA A 126 -4.81 1.98 2.60
CA ALA A 126 -5.18 2.29 1.22
C ALA A 126 -6.32 1.40 0.67
N ASP A 127 -6.40 0.14 1.11
CA ASP A 127 -7.45 -0.81 0.75
C ASP A 127 -8.72 -0.71 1.62
N ILE A 128 -8.64 -0.05 2.79
CA ILE A 128 -9.77 0.15 3.73
C ILE A 128 -9.72 1.59 4.31
N PRO A 129 -9.91 2.64 3.50
CA PRO A 129 -9.67 4.02 3.95
C PRO A 129 -10.76 4.61 4.85
N HIS A 130 -11.86 3.88 5.08
CA HIS A 130 -12.86 4.21 6.11
C HIS A 130 -12.43 3.75 7.52
N GLU A 131 -11.50 2.79 7.62
CA GLU A 131 -10.88 2.42 8.88
C GLU A 131 -9.63 3.28 9.12
N TYR A 132 -9.57 3.94 10.28
CA TYR A 132 -8.43 4.77 10.67
C TYR A 132 -8.05 4.56 12.13
N SER A 133 -6.77 4.76 12.43
CA SER A 133 -6.25 4.91 13.78
C SER A 133 -5.66 6.30 14.00
N ILE A 134 -5.49 6.69 15.27
CA ILE A 134 -5.04 8.04 15.64
C ILE A 134 -3.79 7.95 16.52
N ILE A 135 -2.69 8.53 16.05
CA ILE A 135 -1.50 8.77 16.86
C ILE A 135 -1.70 10.08 17.63
N LYS A 136 -1.86 9.97 18.95
CA LYS A 136 -1.88 11.13 19.86
C LYS A 136 -0.44 11.60 20.10
N THR A 137 0.03 12.56 19.31
CA THR A 137 1.46 12.90 19.31
C THR A 137 1.90 13.68 20.55
N SER A 138 3.22 13.84 20.69
CA SER A 138 3.85 14.70 21.69
C SER A 138 4.39 16.01 21.10
N HIS A 139 3.98 16.37 19.88
CA HIS A 139 4.35 17.63 19.24
C HIS A 139 3.61 18.80 19.88
N ALA A 140 4.35 19.87 20.19
CA ALA A 140 3.83 21.08 20.82
C ALA A 140 3.49 22.18 19.81
N THR A 141 3.96 22.03 18.57
CA THR A 141 3.71 22.92 17.44
C THR A 141 3.16 22.07 16.28
N PRO A 142 2.56 22.68 15.23
CA PRO A 142 2.05 21.92 14.10
C PRO A 142 3.14 21.08 13.44
N ILE A 143 2.74 19.89 12.98
CA ILE A 143 3.62 18.97 12.27
C ILE A 143 3.89 19.56 10.88
N LYS A 144 5.17 19.60 10.47
CA LYS A 144 5.66 20.16 9.19
C LYS A 144 6.06 19.11 8.17
N SER A 145 6.33 17.87 8.58
CA SER A 145 6.56 16.74 7.68
C SER A 145 6.16 15.39 8.28
N LEU A 146 5.75 14.47 7.40
CA LEU A 146 5.53 13.04 7.66
C LEU A 146 6.33 12.24 6.62
N ASP A 147 7.11 11.26 7.05
CA ASP A 147 7.93 10.42 6.17
C ASP A 147 8.00 8.98 6.70
N TRP A 148 7.67 7.99 5.87
CA TRP A 148 7.72 6.58 6.25
C TRP A 148 9.07 5.97 5.91
N THR A 149 9.50 4.99 6.70
CA THR A 149 10.69 4.21 6.31
C THR A 149 10.43 3.42 5.03
N ASN A 150 11.39 3.50 4.11
CA ASN A 150 11.40 2.72 2.86
C ASN A 150 12.01 1.32 3.05
N GLN A 151 12.63 1.08 4.21
CA GLN A 151 13.26 -0.17 4.61
C GLN A 151 12.75 -0.56 5.99
N SER A 152 12.00 -1.65 6.11
CA SER A 152 11.65 -2.19 7.43
C SER A 152 11.47 -3.68 7.42
N THR A 153 12.57 -4.41 7.65
CA THR A 153 12.51 -5.79 8.16
C THR A 153 11.73 -5.88 9.48
N SER A 154 11.63 -4.77 10.22
CA SER A 154 10.92 -4.65 11.48
C SER A 154 9.46 -4.12 11.37
N GLY A 155 8.97 -3.83 10.15
CA GLY A 155 7.64 -3.26 9.86
C GLY A 155 7.55 -1.72 9.94
N SER A 156 6.63 -1.12 9.18
CA SER A 156 6.51 0.34 8.98
C SER A 156 6.74 1.22 10.22
N ILE A 157 7.74 2.10 10.13
CA ILE A 157 8.01 3.19 11.08
C ILE A 157 7.69 4.53 10.41
N LEU A 158 6.91 5.36 11.09
CA LEU A 158 6.58 6.73 10.67
C LEU A 158 7.48 7.73 11.40
N MET A 159 8.14 8.60 10.65
CA MET A 159 8.81 9.78 11.17
C MET A 159 7.90 11.01 11.02
N SER A 160 7.72 11.77 12.08
CA SER A 160 7.06 13.07 12.05
C SER A 160 7.98 14.17 12.57
N THR A 161 7.91 15.36 11.97
CA THR A 161 8.66 16.54 12.43
C THR A 161 7.73 17.73 12.62
N ASP A 162 8.00 18.59 13.61
CA ASP A 162 7.20 19.80 13.87
C ASP A 162 7.98 21.11 13.66
N HIS A 163 7.27 22.23 13.72
CA HIS A 163 7.84 23.58 13.56
C HIS A 163 8.75 24.02 14.73
N SER A 164 8.73 23.31 15.87
CA SER A 164 9.70 23.43 16.96
C SER A 164 10.93 22.52 16.79
N ASP A 165 11.09 21.96 15.59
CA ASP A 165 12.20 21.10 15.19
C ASP A 165 12.37 19.81 16.01
N LYS A 166 11.26 19.34 16.59
CA LYS A 166 11.19 18.03 17.23
C LYS A 166 10.87 16.96 16.19
N VAL A 167 11.71 15.94 16.11
CA VAL A 167 11.51 14.71 15.32
C VAL A 167 10.99 13.62 16.26
N CYS A 168 9.97 12.88 15.85
CA CYS A 168 9.47 11.70 16.56
C CYS A 168 9.41 10.50 15.61
N LEU A 169 9.80 9.33 16.12
CA LEU A 169 9.67 8.05 15.42
C LEU A 169 8.53 7.24 16.05
N TRP A 170 7.56 6.83 15.24
CA TRP A 170 6.36 6.12 15.66
C TRP A 170 6.32 4.73 15.05
N LYS A 171 5.93 3.74 15.85
CA LYS A 171 5.74 2.36 15.41
C LYS A 171 4.52 1.76 16.06
N THR A 172 3.87 0.83 15.37
CA THR A 172 2.78 0.02 15.92
C THR A 172 3.28 -0.87 17.05
N ARG A 173 2.60 -0.88 18.20
CA ARG A 173 2.91 -1.80 19.31
C ARG A 173 2.62 -3.22 18.82
N ASP A 174 3.67 -4.06 18.79
CA ASP A 174 3.64 -5.43 18.26
C ASP A 174 2.78 -5.58 16.98
N HIS A 175 2.94 -4.66 16.02
CA HIS A 175 2.29 -4.68 14.70
C HIS A 175 0.74 -4.57 14.65
N SER A 176 0.07 -4.03 15.69
CA SER A 176 -1.35 -3.62 15.56
C SER A 176 -1.47 -2.17 15.10
N THR A 177 -2.22 -1.91 14.03
CA THR A 177 -2.53 -0.56 13.50
C THR A 177 -3.10 0.41 14.53
N ASP A 178 -3.72 -0.11 15.58
CA ASP A 178 -4.63 0.66 16.43
C ASP A 178 -3.91 1.24 17.67
N ASP A 179 -2.67 0.81 17.91
CA ASP A 179 -1.86 1.18 19.07
C ASP A 179 -0.46 1.59 18.61
N TRP A 180 -0.13 2.87 18.76
CA TRP A 180 1.12 3.48 18.30
C TRP A 180 1.96 3.98 19.47
N ILE A 181 3.25 3.64 19.45
CA ILE A 181 4.24 4.10 20.43
C ILE A 181 5.26 5.02 19.76
N CYS A 182 5.66 6.07 20.49
CA CYS A 182 6.85 6.85 20.14
C CYS A 182 8.08 6.05 20.57
N LEU A 183 8.87 5.56 19.62
CA LEU A 183 10.12 4.87 19.88
C LEU A 183 11.20 5.82 20.41
N LYS A 184 11.27 7.02 19.81
CA LYS A 184 12.31 8.01 20.12
C LYS A 184 11.85 9.40 19.70
N SER A 185 12.28 10.41 20.44
CA SER A 185 12.18 11.81 20.04
C SER A 185 13.55 12.48 20.05
N PHE A 186 13.84 13.30 19.04
CA PHE A 186 15.05 14.09 18.89
C PHE A 186 14.67 15.57 18.75
N ASN A 187 15.46 16.47 19.34
CA ASN A 187 15.29 17.92 19.19
C ASN A 187 16.46 18.46 18.38
N ILE A 188 16.22 18.94 17.16
CA ILE A 188 17.26 19.21 16.17
C ILE A 188 17.16 20.66 15.70
N GLN A 189 17.79 21.58 16.41
CA GLN A 189 17.69 23.02 16.15
C GLN A 189 17.86 23.36 14.65
N TYR A 190 16.96 24.22 14.15
CA TYR A 190 16.91 24.69 12.78
C TYR A 190 16.69 23.60 11.72
N LEU A 191 15.98 22.50 12.06
CA LEU A 191 15.70 21.39 11.16
C LEU A 191 15.07 21.86 9.83
N LEU A 192 15.83 21.71 8.75
CA LEU A 192 15.39 21.98 7.37
C LEU A 192 14.66 20.77 6.80
N MET A 193 15.20 19.57 6.99
CA MET A 193 14.72 18.33 6.39
C MET A 193 15.01 17.14 7.30
N ALA A 194 14.09 16.19 7.35
CA ALA A 194 14.32 14.83 7.81
C ALA A 194 13.83 13.87 6.71
N LYS A 195 14.61 12.85 6.37
CA LYS A 195 14.31 11.88 5.30
C LYS A 195 14.85 10.50 5.67
N TRP A 196 14.12 9.43 5.39
CA TRP A 196 14.67 8.06 5.45
C TRP A 196 15.68 7.81 4.32
N VAL A 197 16.74 7.04 4.58
CA VAL A 197 17.83 6.83 3.62
C VAL A 197 18.16 5.34 3.53
N ALA A 198 17.95 4.80 2.34
CA ALA A 198 18.16 3.40 2.03
C ALA A 198 19.63 3.11 1.70
N ILE A 199 20.41 2.61 2.67
CA ILE A 199 21.81 2.23 2.43
C ILE A 199 21.89 0.97 1.57
N ASN A 200 22.90 0.88 0.70
CA ASN A 200 23.22 -0.26 -0.17
C ASN A 200 22.18 -0.64 -1.23
N GLN A 201 21.03 0.04 -1.29
CA GLN A 201 20.05 -0.17 -2.36
C GLN A 201 20.58 0.32 -3.71
N THR A 202 20.68 -0.61 -4.66
CA THR A 202 21.15 -0.33 -6.00
C THR A 202 20.00 0.21 -6.86
N TRP A 203 19.67 1.48 -6.69
CA TRP A 203 18.70 2.18 -7.53
C TRP A 203 19.17 2.24 -8.98
N SER A 204 18.82 1.26 -9.80
CA SER A 204 18.61 1.49 -11.21
C SER A 204 17.14 1.88 -11.38
N PRO A 205 16.80 3.07 -11.91
CA PRO A 205 15.42 3.36 -12.28
C PRO A 205 14.92 2.26 -13.21
N ILE A 206 13.73 1.74 -12.96
CA ILE A 206 13.08 0.80 -13.87
C ILE A 206 12.96 1.49 -15.24
N PHE A 207 13.24 0.77 -16.32
CA PHE A 207 13.02 1.28 -17.67
C PHE A 207 11.57 1.77 -17.80
N HIS A 208 11.40 3.04 -18.18
CA HIS A 208 10.09 3.66 -18.27
C HIS A 208 9.50 3.35 -19.65
N PRO A 209 8.38 2.60 -19.76
CA PRO A 209 7.94 1.98 -21.01
C PRO A 209 7.52 2.99 -22.10
N PHE A 210 7.33 4.25 -21.71
CA PHE A 210 6.94 5.36 -22.57
C PHE A 210 8.13 6.12 -23.19
N TYR A 211 9.37 5.71 -22.93
CA TYR A 211 10.55 6.31 -23.55
C TYR A 211 10.91 5.58 -24.86
N HIS A 212 10.66 6.24 -25.99
CA HIS A 212 11.16 5.83 -27.31
C HIS A 212 12.43 6.60 -27.64
N ASN A 213 13.59 5.94 -27.60
CA ASN A 213 14.81 6.49 -28.20
C ASN A 213 15.60 5.39 -28.91
N SER A 214 15.30 5.19 -30.20
CA SER A 214 15.83 4.11 -31.04
C SER A 214 17.35 4.11 -31.26
N ASN A 215 18.05 5.18 -30.83
CA ASN A 215 19.42 5.47 -31.23
C ASN A 215 20.43 5.43 -30.06
N SER A 216 19.97 5.28 -28.81
CA SER A 216 20.86 4.85 -27.74
C SER A 216 21.01 3.34 -27.82
N HIS A 217 22.25 2.83 -27.89
CA HIS A 217 22.51 1.43 -27.55
C HIS A 217 22.06 1.24 -26.11
N GLU A 218 20.86 0.68 -25.93
CA GLU A 218 20.32 0.36 -24.61
C GLU A 218 21.24 -0.70 -24.00
N GLU A 219 22.05 -0.30 -23.00
CA GLU A 219 22.53 -1.24 -22.01
C GLU A 219 21.29 -1.93 -21.45
N THR A 220 21.09 -3.19 -21.84
CA THR A 220 19.86 -3.93 -21.53
C THR A 220 19.66 -3.86 -20.03
N SER A 221 18.59 -3.18 -19.61
CA SER A 221 18.43 -2.81 -18.20
C SER A 221 18.17 -4.09 -17.41
N LYS A 222 19.25 -4.65 -16.86
CA LYS A 222 19.26 -5.92 -16.13
C LYS A 222 18.14 -5.95 -15.11
N ALA A 223 17.40 -7.06 -15.11
CA ALA A 223 16.24 -7.24 -14.25
C ALA A 223 16.63 -7.02 -12.77
N PRO A 224 15.75 -6.47 -11.92
CA PRO A 224 16.07 -6.20 -10.52
C PRO A 224 16.75 -7.35 -9.76
N PHE A 225 16.35 -8.61 -10.00
CA PHE A 225 16.98 -9.77 -9.36
C PHE A 225 18.46 -10.00 -9.71
N GLU A 226 18.97 -9.46 -10.83
CA GLU A 226 20.39 -9.56 -11.17
C GLU A 226 21.30 -8.65 -10.33
N LYS A 227 20.73 -7.76 -9.51
CA LYS A 227 21.48 -6.73 -8.74
C LYS A 227 21.46 -6.99 -7.23
N LEU A 228 21.07 -8.20 -6.84
CA LEU A 228 20.87 -8.59 -5.45
C LEU A 228 22.16 -8.63 -4.63
N TYR A 229 22.19 -7.88 -3.54
CA TYR A 229 23.19 -7.98 -2.48
C TYR A 229 22.46 -8.26 -1.15
N PRO A 230 22.55 -9.49 -0.60
CA PRO A 230 21.84 -9.88 0.62
C PRO A 230 22.59 -9.41 1.88
N ASN A 231 22.63 -8.09 2.12
CA ASN A 231 23.18 -7.52 3.34
C ASN A 231 22.05 -7.04 4.27
N GLY A 232 22.20 -7.29 5.57
CA GLY A 232 21.22 -6.87 6.58
C GLY A 232 21.16 -5.35 6.70
N GLU A 233 20.09 -4.75 6.20
CA GLU A 233 19.89 -3.29 6.22
C GLU A 233 19.56 -2.80 7.63
N SER A 234 20.30 -1.77 8.09
CA SER A 234 19.98 -1.03 9.32
C SER A 234 19.05 0.13 8.99
N GLU A 235 17.95 0.28 9.73
CA GLU A 235 16.98 1.36 9.55
C GLU A 235 17.62 2.72 9.87
N ILE A 236 17.78 3.58 8.86
CA ILE A 236 18.55 4.83 8.96
C ILE A 236 17.76 6.02 8.40
N PHE A 237 17.71 7.10 9.18
CA PHE A 237 17.15 8.38 8.77
C PHE A 237 18.20 9.49 8.92
N ILE A 238 18.07 10.53 8.11
CA ILE A 238 19.02 11.64 8.08
C ILE A 238 18.27 12.94 8.23
N THR A 239 18.86 13.83 9.03
CA THR A 239 18.34 15.16 9.29
C THR A 239 19.40 16.18 8.91
N ILE A 240 18.96 17.26 8.28
CA ILE A 240 19.80 18.40 7.90
C ILE A 240 19.17 19.65 8.50
N SER A 241 19.96 20.47 9.18
CA SER A 241 19.55 21.78 9.68
C SER A 241 19.97 22.91 8.74
N LYS A 242 19.36 24.09 8.89
CA LYS A 242 19.67 25.28 8.08
C LYS A 242 21.10 25.79 8.28
N ASP A 243 21.71 25.56 9.44
CA ASP A 243 23.12 25.85 9.75
C ASP A 243 24.08 24.73 9.32
N GLY A 244 23.61 23.72 8.58
CA GLY A 244 24.45 22.71 7.93
C GLY A 244 24.82 21.52 8.81
N LYS A 245 24.24 21.38 10.00
CA LYS A 245 24.42 20.18 10.83
C LYS A 245 23.67 19.01 10.19
N ILE A 246 24.39 17.90 10.01
CA ILE A 246 23.83 16.61 9.58
C ILE A 246 23.76 15.72 10.82
N ASN A 247 22.61 15.11 11.09
CA ASN A 247 22.53 14.01 12.06
C ASN A 247 21.97 12.77 11.36
N ILE A 248 22.74 11.69 11.39
CA ILE A 248 22.34 10.36 10.91
C ILE A 248 21.84 9.59 12.13
N GLY A 249 20.54 9.32 12.19
CA GLY A 249 19.94 8.48 13.20
C GLY A 249 19.83 7.03 12.71
N TYR A 250 20.21 6.08 13.54
CA TYR A 250 20.24 4.66 13.17
C TYR A 250 19.81 3.77 14.34
N TYR A 251 19.18 2.64 14.04
CA TYR A 251 18.83 1.65 15.05
C TYR A 251 20.02 0.72 15.33
N SER A 252 20.56 0.76 16.56
CA SER A 252 21.62 -0.14 16.97
C SER A 252 21.03 -1.47 17.45
N ALA A 253 21.11 -2.51 16.62
CA ALA A 253 20.60 -3.84 16.96
C ALA A 253 21.21 -4.41 18.26
N LEU A 254 22.51 -4.17 18.48
CA LEU A 254 23.24 -4.61 19.69
C LEU A 254 22.70 -3.98 20.99
N GLU A 255 22.28 -2.71 20.95
CA GLU A 255 21.75 -1.99 22.12
C GLU A 255 20.22 -1.90 22.13
N SER A 256 19.55 -2.41 21.09
CA SER A 256 18.10 -2.29 20.86
C SER A 256 17.56 -0.86 21.03
N ASN A 257 18.31 0.13 20.55
CA ASN A 257 18.01 1.55 20.77
C ASN A 257 18.44 2.41 19.58
N TRP A 258 17.74 3.53 19.40
CA TRP A 258 18.06 4.54 18.40
C TRP A 258 19.22 5.43 18.86
N LYS A 259 20.29 5.43 18.06
CA LYS A 259 21.48 6.27 18.19
C LYS A 259 21.48 7.39 17.15
N GLN A 260 22.39 8.35 17.31
CA GLN A 260 22.67 9.38 16.32
C GLN A 260 24.18 9.65 16.25
N ILE A 261 24.70 9.84 15.04
CA ILE A 261 26.01 10.45 14.77
C ILE A 261 25.80 11.80 14.08
N THR A 262 26.75 12.72 14.26
CA THR A 262 26.63 14.12 13.83
C THR A 262 27.85 14.54 13.02
N ALA A 263 27.61 15.24 11.91
CA ALA A 263 28.61 15.94 11.14
C ALA A 263 28.12 17.33 10.73
N TYR A 264 28.97 18.07 10.01
CA TYR A 264 28.68 19.45 9.59
C TYR A 264 29.09 19.65 8.14
N ILE A 265 28.19 20.27 7.37
CA ILE A 265 28.48 20.83 6.06
C ILE A 265 29.29 22.12 6.28
N PRO A 266 30.47 22.29 5.65
CA PRO A 266 31.24 23.52 5.77
C PRO A 266 30.53 24.66 5.02
N LEU A 267 29.70 25.42 5.76
CA LEU A 267 29.04 26.62 5.27
C LEU A 267 29.90 27.87 5.57
N PRO A 268 30.01 28.82 4.63
CA PRO A 268 30.58 30.14 4.92
C PRO A 268 29.70 30.90 5.93
N LEU A 269 30.33 31.78 6.71
CA LEU A 269 29.65 32.58 7.74
C LEU A 269 28.36 33.24 7.22
N TYR A 270 27.32 33.24 8.06
CA TYR A 270 25.98 33.79 7.79
C TYR A 270 25.17 33.14 6.65
N HIS A 271 25.63 32.03 6.05
CA HIS A 271 24.85 31.29 5.07
C HIS A 271 23.92 30.28 5.73
N SER A 272 22.71 30.12 5.19
CA SER A 272 21.74 29.10 5.57
C SER A 272 21.40 28.23 4.37
N ILE A 273 21.23 26.92 4.59
CA ILE A 273 20.68 26.03 3.58
C ILE A 273 19.17 26.29 3.52
N ASP A 274 18.69 26.64 2.34
CA ASP A 274 17.28 26.94 2.08
C ASP A 274 16.55 25.76 1.41
N CYS A 275 17.29 24.93 0.66
CA CYS A 275 16.81 23.70 0.05
C CYS A 275 17.90 22.63 0.09
N ALA A 276 17.51 21.38 0.33
CA ALA A 276 18.37 20.22 0.22
C ALA A 276 17.60 18.97 -0.25
N ASP A 277 18.32 17.99 -0.76
CA ASP A 277 17.87 16.60 -0.91
C ASP A 277 19.05 15.64 -0.70
N ILE A 278 18.76 14.34 -0.50
CA ILE A 278 19.74 13.28 -0.25
C ILE A 278 19.50 12.11 -1.19
N PHE A 279 20.59 11.58 -1.74
CA PHE A 279 20.67 10.30 -2.45
C PHE A 279 21.63 9.35 -1.74
N SER A 280 21.25 8.08 -1.60
CA SER A 280 22.09 7.04 -1.00
C SER A 280 22.98 6.37 -2.03
N THR A 281 24.19 5.98 -1.66
CA THR A 281 25.10 5.23 -2.53
C THR A 281 25.38 3.83 -1.98
N LYS A 282 26.13 3.00 -2.72
CA LYS A 282 26.44 1.62 -2.35
C LYS A 282 27.57 1.42 -1.32
N ASP A 283 28.28 2.49 -0.98
CA ASP A 283 29.58 2.39 -0.29
C ASP A 283 29.54 3.06 1.10
N ASP A 284 28.51 2.76 1.90
CA ASP A 284 28.22 3.42 3.20
C ASP A 284 28.38 4.96 3.14
N SER A 285 27.88 5.52 2.05
CA SER A 285 28.00 6.95 1.77
C SER A 285 26.74 7.49 1.11
N MET A 286 26.52 8.78 1.24
CA MET A 286 25.41 9.50 0.61
C MET A 286 25.91 10.72 -0.14
N THR A 287 25.10 11.21 -1.06
CA THR A 287 25.28 12.49 -1.73
C THR A 287 24.18 13.44 -1.28
N ILE A 288 24.56 14.64 -0.84
CA ILE A 288 23.65 15.71 -0.42
C ILE A 288 23.77 16.87 -1.41
N ALA A 289 22.67 17.22 -2.06
CA ALA A 289 22.58 18.46 -2.82
C ALA A 289 22.05 19.56 -1.91
N THR A 290 22.67 20.74 -1.95
CA THR A 290 22.29 21.89 -1.12
C THR A 290 22.20 23.17 -1.94
N TYR A 291 21.29 24.05 -1.55
CA TYR A 291 21.15 25.39 -2.11
C TYR A 291 20.92 26.43 -1.01
N SER A 292 21.46 27.62 -1.23
CA SER A 292 21.27 28.80 -0.40
C SER A 292 21.04 30.00 -1.30
N ASN A 293 19.96 30.75 -1.07
CA ASN A 293 19.67 32.00 -1.79
C ASN A 293 20.83 32.99 -1.67
N LYS A 294 21.58 32.96 -0.55
CA LYS A 294 22.77 33.81 -0.34
C LYS A 294 23.97 33.40 -1.20
N MET A 295 24.10 32.12 -1.56
CA MET A 295 25.12 31.63 -2.51
C MET A 295 24.76 31.87 -3.99
N LYS A 296 23.61 32.51 -4.26
CA LYS A 296 23.09 32.78 -5.62
C LYS A 296 22.81 31.46 -6.38
N ASN A 297 23.01 31.47 -7.69
CA ASN A 297 22.64 30.42 -8.64
C ASN A 297 23.54 29.18 -8.60
N ILE A 298 23.96 28.71 -7.42
CA ILE A 298 24.85 27.55 -7.26
C ILE A 298 24.18 26.50 -6.38
N ILE A 299 24.18 25.25 -6.84
CA ILE A 299 23.87 24.07 -6.03
C ILE A 299 25.19 23.37 -5.73
N THR A 300 25.44 23.08 -4.45
CA THR A 300 26.68 22.42 -4.01
C THR A 300 26.39 20.98 -3.62
N LEU A 301 27.22 20.06 -4.12
CA LEU A 301 27.12 18.62 -3.90
C LEU A 301 28.20 18.16 -2.91
N TYR A 302 27.74 17.61 -1.78
CA TYR A 302 28.58 17.05 -0.74
C TYR A 302 28.46 15.53 -0.74
N LYS A 303 29.58 14.82 -0.62
CA LYS A 303 29.59 13.39 -0.31
C LYS A 303 29.86 13.23 1.18
N VAL A 304 29.05 12.41 1.84
CA VAL A 304 29.20 12.07 3.25
C VAL A 304 29.47 10.57 3.34
N THR A 305 30.67 10.20 3.76
CA THR A 305 31.03 8.81 4.10
C THR A 305 30.93 8.63 5.60
N PHE A 306 30.40 7.51 6.06
CA PHE A 306 30.19 7.25 7.48
C PHE A 306 30.27 5.75 7.78
N ASP A 307 30.61 5.42 9.02
CA ASP A 307 30.56 4.05 9.52
C ASP A 307 29.78 4.01 10.84
N ILE A 308 28.64 3.32 10.80
CA ILE A 308 27.72 3.16 11.93
C ILE A 308 28.27 2.26 13.05
N TYR A 309 29.29 1.44 12.75
CA TYR A 309 29.91 0.51 13.68
C TYR A 309 31.04 1.18 14.48
N SER A 310 31.93 1.95 13.83
CA SER A 310 33.01 2.65 14.55
C SER A 310 32.55 3.85 15.39
N ASN A 311 31.33 4.36 15.23
CA ASN A 311 30.75 5.54 15.92
C ASN A 311 31.49 6.89 15.75
N TYR A 312 32.75 6.87 15.31
CA TYR A 312 33.63 8.05 15.24
C TYR A 312 33.96 8.49 13.81
N TYR A 313 33.66 7.68 12.79
CA TYR A 313 33.99 8.00 11.41
C TYR A 313 32.77 8.56 10.66
N ILE A 314 32.77 9.88 10.48
CA ILE A 314 31.88 10.56 9.54
C ILE A 314 32.62 11.73 8.89
N ASN A 315 32.74 11.71 7.57
CA ASN A 315 33.46 12.70 6.78
C ASN A 315 32.52 13.35 5.77
N VAL A 316 32.51 14.69 5.73
CA VAL A 316 31.73 15.49 4.79
C VAL A 316 32.69 16.25 3.90
N TYR A 317 32.64 16.04 2.60
CA TYR A 317 33.45 16.79 1.64
C TYR A 317 32.65 17.24 0.43
N ASN A 318 32.93 18.46 -0.03
CA ASN A 318 32.41 18.98 -1.29
C ASN A 318 33.15 18.29 -2.43
N PHE A 319 32.43 17.72 -3.41
CA PHE A 319 33.03 17.08 -4.57
C PHE A 319 32.58 17.67 -5.91
N ASP A 320 31.48 18.42 -5.96
CA ASP A 320 30.94 18.96 -7.21
C ASP A 320 30.01 20.17 -6.98
N LYS A 321 29.75 20.94 -8.03
CA LYS A 321 28.87 22.11 -8.02
C LYS A 321 28.16 22.31 -9.37
N ILE A 322 26.89 22.66 -9.31
CA ILE A 322 26.08 22.98 -10.49
C ILE A 322 25.87 24.49 -10.52
N ASN A 323 26.34 25.14 -11.59
CA ASN A 323 26.15 26.57 -11.79
C ASN A 323 24.93 26.83 -12.69
N LEU A 324 23.83 27.28 -12.09
CA LEU A 324 22.57 27.54 -12.77
C LEU A 324 22.63 28.76 -13.72
N SER A 325 23.71 29.58 -13.70
CA SER A 325 23.86 30.68 -14.68
C SER A 325 24.03 30.20 -16.12
N ASN A 326 24.48 28.96 -16.34
CA ASN A 326 24.86 28.46 -17.67
C ASN A 326 23.65 28.07 -18.55
N ILE A 327 22.42 28.13 -18.01
CA ILE A 327 21.17 27.73 -18.68
C ILE A 327 20.56 28.84 -19.55
N ILE A 328 21.04 30.07 -19.43
CA ILE A 328 20.43 31.28 -19.99
C ILE A 328 20.56 31.27 -21.53
N ARG A 329 19.58 30.66 -22.22
CA ARG A 329 19.58 30.49 -23.69
C ARG A 329 18.58 31.37 -24.45
N ASN A 330 17.56 31.90 -23.79
CA ASN A 330 16.58 32.82 -24.40
C ASN A 330 16.43 34.10 -23.55
N ASP A 331 16.94 35.24 -24.05
CA ASP A 331 16.93 36.52 -23.32
C ASP A 331 15.53 37.11 -23.06
N ASN A 332 14.54 36.77 -23.89
CA ASN A 332 13.20 37.37 -23.81
C ASN A 332 12.40 36.93 -22.57
N ASP A 333 12.36 35.63 -22.26
CA ASP A 333 11.82 35.14 -20.99
C ASP A 333 12.69 35.55 -19.80
N LEU A 334 13.99 35.69 -20.02
CA LEU A 334 14.91 36.06 -18.95
C LEU A 334 14.75 37.52 -18.52
N ASN A 335 14.52 38.46 -19.43
CA ASN A 335 14.37 39.88 -19.05
C ASN A 335 13.13 40.15 -18.17
N ARG A 336 12.13 39.27 -18.18
CA ARG A 336 10.99 39.31 -17.25
C ARG A 336 11.24 38.54 -15.94
N SER A 337 12.15 37.58 -15.90
CA SER A 337 12.41 36.73 -14.72
C SER A 337 13.71 37.06 -13.96
N LYS A 338 14.68 37.76 -14.58
CA LYS A 338 16.06 38.04 -14.12
C LYS A 338 16.24 38.55 -12.68
N ARG A 339 15.20 39.06 -12.01
CA ARG A 339 15.33 39.72 -10.71
C ARG A 339 14.98 38.88 -9.49
N ASN A 340 14.05 37.91 -9.57
CA ASN A 340 13.58 37.16 -8.40
C ASN A 340 13.06 35.76 -8.77
N VAL A 341 13.98 34.82 -9.04
CA VAL A 341 13.66 33.39 -9.10
C VAL A 341 14.56 32.65 -8.10
N SER A 342 13.97 31.87 -7.21
CA SER A 342 14.68 31.06 -6.22
C SER A 342 14.50 29.56 -6.51
N VAL A 343 15.49 28.74 -6.14
CA VAL A 343 15.29 27.29 -6.08
C VAL A 343 14.38 26.99 -4.90
N SER A 344 13.27 26.31 -5.17
CA SER A 344 12.24 25.98 -4.17
C SER A 344 12.23 24.50 -3.78
N LYS A 345 12.77 23.63 -4.65
CA LYS A 345 12.96 22.20 -4.38
C LYS A 345 14.08 21.66 -5.26
N ILE A 346 14.85 20.74 -4.70
CA ILE A 346 15.80 19.87 -5.38
C ILE A 346 15.33 18.43 -5.14
N ILE A 347 15.45 17.55 -6.13
CA ILE A 347 15.22 16.11 -6.03
C ILE A 347 16.32 15.38 -6.81
N PHE A 348 16.90 14.33 -6.23
CA PHE A 348 17.74 13.38 -6.97
C PHE A 348 16.90 12.44 -7.82
N ASP A 349 17.23 12.35 -9.11
CA ASP A 349 16.56 11.47 -10.07
C ASP A 349 17.33 10.15 -10.20
N ASN A 350 17.25 9.34 -9.14
CA ASN A 350 17.83 8.00 -9.01
C ASN A 350 19.33 7.85 -9.31
N SER A 351 20.08 8.95 -9.34
CA SER A 351 21.51 8.93 -9.64
C SER A 351 22.19 10.14 -9.02
N ILE A 352 23.40 9.93 -8.47
CA ILE A 352 24.31 11.01 -8.08
C ILE A 352 24.59 12.00 -9.22
N ASN A 353 24.47 11.52 -10.47
CA ASN A 353 24.75 12.26 -11.70
C ASN A 353 23.49 12.95 -12.27
N SER A 354 22.33 12.94 -11.61
CA SER A 354 21.17 13.68 -12.12
C SER A 354 20.19 14.23 -11.09
N LEU A 355 19.74 15.48 -11.32
CA LEU A 355 18.85 16.25 -10.44
C LEU A 355 17.66 16.82 -11.20
N ILE A 356 16.52 16.89 -10.52
CA ILE A 356 15.34 17.69 -10.90
C ILE A 356 15.26 18.89 -9.95
N ILE A 357 15.20 20.09 -10.51
CA ILE A 357 15.23 21.37 -9.78
C ILE A 357 13.99 22.19 -10.14
N LEU A 358 13.19 22.55 -9.13
CA LEU A 358 12.03 23.42 -9.28
C LEU A 358 12.37 24.84 -8.84
N MET A 359 12.38 25.76 -9.80
CA MET A 359 12.60 27.18 -9.57
C MET A 359 11.26 27.93 -9.59
N LYS A 360 11.03 28.81 -8.61
CA LYS A 360 9.81 29.64 -8.47
C LYS A 360 10.15 31.12 -8.60
N GLY A 361 9.45 31.83 -9.48
CA GLY A 361 9.53 33.28 -9.65
C GLY A 361 8.34 34.02 -9.03
N HIS A 362 8.49 35.32 -8.78
CA HIS A 362 7.42 36.14 -8.16
C HIS A 362 6.09 36.15 -8.94
N ASN A 363 6.10 36.02 -10.27
CA ASN A 363 4.90 36.13 -11.10
C ASN A 363 4.16 34.78 -11.23
N ASN A 364 4.15 33.96 -10.17
CA ASN A 364 3.67 32.58 -10.16
C ASN A 364 4.32 31.65 -11.21
N THR A 365 5.40 32.10 -11.87
CA THR A 365 6.12 31.30 -12.87
C THR A 365 6.91 30.20 -12.19
N CYS A 366 6.75 28.98 -12.67
CA CYS A 366 7.53 27.82 -12.24
C CYS A 366 8.35 27.31 -13.42
N ILE A 367 9.61 26.94 -13.16
CA ILE A 367 10.45 26.29 -14.16
C ILE A 367 11.04 25.01 -13.56
N LEU A 368 10.81 23.89 -14.25
CA LEU A 368 11.43 22.61 -13.96
C LEU A 368 12.68 22.46 -14.83
N TYR A 369 13.79 22.11 -14.20
CA TYR A 369 15.06 21.84 -14.86
C TYR A 369 15.52 20.42 -14.52
N ARG A 370 15.86 19.63 -15.55
CA ARG A 370 16.61 18.38 -15.38
C ARG A 370 18.07 18.67 -15.68
N TRP A 371 18.92 18.38 -14.71
CA TRP A 371 20.37 18.45 -14.82
C TRP A 371 20.94 17.05 -14.79
N GLU A 372 21.88 16.78 -15.68
CA GLU A 372 22.52 15.48 -15.83
C GLU A 372 24.00 15.68 -16.15
N LYS A 373 24.85 14.98 -15.41
CA LYS A 373 26.29 14.96 -15.59
C LYS A 373 26.61 14.08 -16.80
N LYS A 374 27.21 14.67 -17.84
CA LYS A 374 27.53 14.02 -19.12
C LYS A 374 28.92 14.38 -19.58
N ILE A 375 29.57 13.48 -20.31
CA ILE A 375 30.78 13.81 -21.07
C ILE A 375 30.41 14.92 -22.06
N SER A 376 31.08 16.06 -21.94
CA SER A 376 30.75 17.26 -22.69
C SER A 376 31.14 17.11 -24.16
N SER A 377 30.17 17.19 -25.08
CA SER A 377 30.43 16.99 -26.51
C SER A 377 31.33 18.06 -27.13
N GLN A 378 31.34 19.27 -26.57
CA GLN A 378 32.29 20.32 -26.94
C GLN A 378 33.71 19.94 -26.52
N HIS A 379 33.88 19.37 -25.33
CA HIS A 379 35.17 18.83 -24.90
C HIS A 379 35.58 17.61 -25.74
N GLN A 380 34.67 16.70 -26.11
CA GLN A 380 34.98 15.62 -27.05
C GLN A 380 35.48 16.15 -28.40
N LEU A 381 34.85 17.18 -28.96
CA LEU A 381 35.33 17.81 -30.19
C LEU A 381 36.73 18.43 -30.02
N ILE A 382 37.02 19.01 -28.85
CA ILE A 382 38.35 19.54 -28.52
C ILE A 382 39.38 18.41 -28.34
N TYR A 383 39.07 17.33 -27.61
CA TYR A 383 39.94 16.16 -27.47
C TYR A 383 40.22 15.50 -28.83
N ASN A 384 39.19 15.36 -29.68
CA ASN A 384 39.33 14.84 -31.05
C ASN A 384 40.20 15.74 -31.96
N LEU A 385 40.41 17.02 -31.61
CA LEU A 385 41.34 17.92 -32.30
C LEU A 385 42.78 17.82 -31.75
N PHE A 386 42.99 17.19 -30.60
CA PHE A 386 44.29 17.17 -29.90
C PHE A 386 44.93 15.79 -29.73
N ASP A 387 44.18 14.67 -29.79
CA ASP A 387 44.73 13.36 -29.43
C ASP A 387 45.17 12.48 -30.61
N GLY A 388 46.48 12.19 -30.58
CA GLY A 388 47.05 10.89 -30.97
C GLY A 388 47.35 10.00 -29.75
N ALA A 389 46.70 10.25 -28.61
CA ALA A 389 46.83 9.43 -27.39
C ALA A 389 45.60 8.53 -27.21
N ASP A 390 45.83 7.28 -26.82
CA ASP A 390 44.77 6.30 -26.61
C ASP A 390 43.92 6.62 -25.37
N GLN A 391 42.64 6.90 -25.60
CA GLN A 391 41.56 7.14 -24.64
C GLN A 391 41.60 8.48 -23.87
N PRO A 392 40.85 9.51 -24.33
CA PRO A 392 40.67 10.73 -23.55
C PRO A 392 39.85 10.44 -22.28
N MET A 393 40.36 10.88 -21.12
CA MET A 393 39.56 10.97 -19.90
C MET A 393 38.50 12.07 -20.08
N GLY A 394 37.30 11.66 -20.51
CA GLY A 394 36.19 12.56 -20.79
C GLY A 394 35.82 13.39 -19.56
N ILE A 395 36.04 14.70 -19.63
CA ILE A 395 35.58 15.63 -18.58
C ILE A 395 34.05 15.62 -18.58
N GLU A 396 33.48 15.10 -17.49
CA GLU A 396 32.06 15.11 -17.22
C GLU A 396 31.61 16.48 -16.69
N GLU A 397 30.68 17.12 -17.39
CA GLU A 397 30.09 18.40 -17.00
C GLU A 397 28.60 18.24 -16.68
N TRP A 398 28.11 19.04 -15.73
CA TRP A 398 26.68 19.15 -15.48
C TRP A 398 26.00 19.92 -16.62
N THR A 399 25.11 19.24 -17.33
CA THR A 399 24.37 19.79 -18.47
C THR A 399 22.87 19.80 -18.16
N CYS A 400 22.16 20.83 -18.64
CA CYS A 400 20.70 20.82 -18.57
C CYS A 400 20.14 20.03 -19.75
N THR A 401 19.47 18.91 -19.47
CA THR A 401 18.99 17.97 -20.49
C THR A 401 17.50 18.12 -20.82
N ALA A 402 16.70 18.64 -19.88
CA ALA A 402 15.33 19.04 -20.15
C ALA A 402 14.94 20.28 -19.34
N THR A 403 14.02 21.08 -19.91
CA THR A 403 13.48 22.29 -19.29
C THR A 403 11.99 22.36 -19.56
N ARG A 404 11.18 22.64 -18.53
CA ARG A 404 9.76 22.93 -18.71
C ARG A 404 9.38 24.18 -17.95
N THR A 405 9.14 25.24 -18.72
CA THR A 405 8.57 26.50 -18.24
C THR A 405 7.06 26.34 -18.12
N ILE A 406 6.52 26.61 -16.93
CA ILE A 406 5.09 26.68 -16.66
C ILE A 406 4.77 28.16 -16.43
N GLN A 407 4.34 28.80 -17.51
CA GLN A 407 3.81 30.15 -17.51
C GLN A 407 2.28 30.09 -17.49
N SER A 408 1.69 30.85 -16.59
CA SER A 408 0.25 31.05 -16.54
C SER A 408 -0.13 32.23 -17.45
N SER A 409 -0.68 31.95 -18.64
CA SER A 409 -1.06 32.98 -19.62
C SER A 409 -2.21 33.87 -19.17
N HIS A 410 -3.08 33.36 -18.29
CA HIS A 410 -4.03 34.13 -17.50
C HIS A 410 -3.50 34.23 -16.06
N SER A 411 -3.89 35.22 -15.26
CA SER A 411 -3.43 35.35 -13.86
C SER A 411 -3.91 34.26 -12.89
N LYS A 412 -4.52 33.16 -13.39
CA LYS A 412 -5.30 32.17 -12.63
C LYS A 412 -4.73 30.75 -12.57
N TYR A 413 -3.66 30.38 -13.30
CA TYR A 413 -2.99 29.10 -13.06
C TYR A 413 -1.87 29.29 -12.02
N PRO A 414 -1.87 28.49 -10.96
CA PRO A 414 -0.99 28.68 -9.82
C PRO A 414 0.39 28.04 -10.01
N PRO A 415 1.37 28.40 -9.18
CA PRO A 415 2.65 27.72 -9.15
C PRO A 415 2.49 26.25 -8.74
N ILE A 416 3.45 25.41 -9.14
CA ILE A 416 3.59 24.05 -8.61
C ILE A 416 3.75 24.17 -7.08
N SER A 417 2.87 23.56 -6.30
CA SER A 417 2.96 23.52 -4.84
C SER A 417 4.12 22.61 -4.42
N SER A 418 4.05 21.35 -4.84
CA SER A 418 5.01 20.28 -4.54
C SER A 418 5.33 19.41 -5.75
N ILE A 419 6.50 18.79 -5.74
CA ILE A 419 6.90 17.74 -6.69
C ILE A 419 7.23 16.46 -5.93
N HIS A 420 6.78 15.32 -6.45
CA HIS A 420 6.95 14.01 -5.84
C HIS A 420 7.48 13.04 -6.89
N TYR A 421 8.64 12.44 -6.62
CA TYR A 421 9.32 11.56 -7.55
C TYR A 421 9.37 10.14 -6.98
N SER A 422 8.89 9.17 -7.75
CA SER A 422 9.03 7.76 -7.37
C SER A 422 10.33 7.18 -7.88
N GLN A 423 11.15 6.73 -6.93
CA GLN A 423 12.39 6.02 -7.23
C GLN A 423 12.17 4.64 -7.85
N LEU A 424 10.98 4.04 -7.68
CA LEU A 424 10.67 2.74 -8.28
C LEU A 424 10.08 2.88 -9.68
N SER A 425 8.95 3.58 -9.85
CA SER A 425 8.33 3.71 -11.18
C SER A 425 9.00 4.69 -12.13
N GLY A 426 9.88 5.57 -11.62
CA GLY A 426 10.46 6.66 -12.41
C GLY A 426 9.45 7.77 -12.75
N LEU A 427 8.30 7.79 -12.08
CA LEU A 427 7.23 8.76 -12.34
C LEU A 427 7.43 10.05 -11.53
N LEU A 428 7.22 11.20 -12.20
CA LEU A 428 7.25 12.52 -11.58
C LEU A 428 5.84 13.12 -11.52
N TRP A 429 5.35 13.33 -10.30
CA TRP A 429 4.06 13.91 -10.00
C TRP A 429 4.21 15.39 -9.63
N LEU A 430 3.44 16.25 -10.30
CA LEU A 430 3.38 17.69 -10.09
C LEU A 430 2.02 18.05 -9.47
N ASN A 431 2.04 18.75 -8.33
CA ASN A 431 0.84 19.26 -7.66
C ASN A 431 0.71 20.78 -7.89
N TYR A 432 -0.50 21.29 -8.10
CA TYR A 432 -0.77 22.70 -8.38
C TYR A 432 -1.72 23.30 -7.32
N SER A 433 -1.30 24.32 -6.59
CA SER A 433 -1.92 24.76 -5.31
C SER A 433 -3.38 25.23 -5.34
N TYR A 434 -3.87 25.70 -6.49
CA TYR A 434 -5.09 26.52 -6.61
C TYR A 434 -6.06 26.01 -7.68
N ASN A 435 -5.63 25.02 -8.45
CA ASN A 435 -6.40 24.44 -9.56
C ASN A 435 -6.91 23.04 -9.27
N GLU A 436 -6.62 22.49 -8.08
CA GLU A 436 -6.85 21.09 -7.75
C GLU A 436 -6.40 20.15 -8.87
N LYS A 437 -5.23 20.47 -9.44
CA LYS A 437 -4.69 19.74 -10.59
C LYS A 437 -3.48 18.95 -10.14
N ILE A 438 -3.49 17.66 -10.45
CA ILE A 438 -2.35 16.77 -10.30
C ILE A 438 -1.94 16.34 -11.70
N GLU A 439 -0.67 16.54 -12.06
CA GLU A 439 -0.14 16.20 -13.38
C GLU A 439 0.97 15.17 -13.26
N LEU A 440 0.85 14.09 -14.02
CA LEU A 440 1.89 13.10 -14.21
C LEU A 440 2.74 13.50 -15.42
N VAL A 441 4.05 13.62 -15.24
CA VAL A 441 5.00 13.95 -16.31
C VAL A 441 6.12 12.92 -16.40
N ASP A 442 6.65 12.74 -17.60
CA ASP A 442 7.87 11.97 -17.82
C ASP A 442 9.05 12.69 -17.15
N ARG A 443 9.84 11.97 -16.35
CA ARG A 443 10.98 12.56 -15.62
C ARG A 443 12.11 13.08 -16.54
N MET A 444 12.28 12.46 -17.72
CA MET A 444 13.41 12.75 -18.61
C MET A 444 13.15 13.97 -19.50
N SER A 445 11.93 14.14 -20.01
CA SER A 445 11.53 15.19 -20.94
C SER A 445 10.58 16.24 -20.35
N PHE A 446 10.01 15.98 -19.17
CA PHE A 446 8.88 16.71 -18.57
C PHE A 446 7.61 16.77 -19.44
N LYS A 447 7.50 15.94 -20.49
CA LYS A 447 6.28 15.80 -21.30
C LYS A 447 5.14 15.30 -20.40
N LYS A 448 3.96 15.92 -20.52
CA LYS A 448 2.74 15.49 -19.83
C LYS A 448 2.35 14.08 -20.28
N LEU A 449 2.17 13.17 -19.33
CA LEU A 449 1.67 11.81 -19.54
C LEU A 449 0.18 11.72 -19.22
N SER A 450 -0.24 12.32 -18.10
CA SER A 450 -1.63 12.38 -17.65
C SER A 450 -1.87 13.62 -16.79
N ALA A 451 -3.12 14.04 -16.62
CA ALA A 451 -3.49 14.97 -15.55
C ALA A 451 -4.92 14.72 -15.09
N ILE A 452 -5.14 15.01 -13.82
CA ILE A 452 -6.42 14.93 -13.13
C ILE A 452 -6.75 16.36 -12.70
N ASP A 453 -7.96 16.81 -13.03
CA ASP A 453 -8.48 18.14 -12.73
C ASP A 453 -9.80 17.96 -11.95
N TYR A 454 -9.77 18.21 -10.64
CA TYR A 454 -10.91 17.94 -9.77
C TYR A 454 -12.10 18.89 -9.99
N ARG A 455 -11.88 20.07 -10.59
CA ARG A 455 -12.92 21.10 -10.74
C ARG A 455 -14.12 20.64 -11.56
N TYR A 456 -13.91 19.71 -12.50
CA TYR A 456 -14.99 19.18 -13.35
C TYR A 456 -15.93 18.22 -12.62
N GLN A 457 -15.49 17.57 -11.52
CA GLN A 457 -16.37 16.67 -10.76
C GLN A 457 -17.40 17.41 -9.90
N GLN A 458 -17.11 18.65 -9.47
CA GLN A 458 -17.98 19.38 -8.52
C GLN A 458 -19.13 20.17 -9.19
N GLN A 459 -19.19 20.25 -10.52
CA GLN A 459 -20.13 21.13 -11.25
C GLN A 459 -21.63 20.75 -11.15
N SER A 460 -21.98 19.68 -10.45
CA SER A 460 -23.36 19.25 -10.20
C SER A 460 -23.99 19.84 -8.92
N GLY A 461 -23.24 20.55 -8.07
CA GLY A 461 -23.74 21.17 -6.84
C GLY A 461 -23.30 22.63 -6.68
N GLN A 462 -24.21 23.49 -6.22
CA GLN A 462 -23.97 24.93 -6.00
C GLN A 462 -23.11 25.22 -4.74
N TYR A 463 -21.85 24.80 -4.73
CA TYR A 463 -20.88 25.26 -3.72
C TYR A 463 -20.23 26.58 -4.16
N PRO A 464 -20.00 27.54 -3.23
CA PRO A 464 -19.36 28.81 -3.54
C PRO A 464 -17.90 28.61 -4.00
N LEU A 465 -17.49 29.32 -5.05
CA LEU A 465 -16.25 29.06 -5.80
C LEU A 465 -14.94 29.49 -5.09
N ASP A 466 -15.02 30.10 -3.91
CA ASP A 466 -13.92 30.92 -3.37
C ASP A 466 -13.06 30.25 -2.28
N VAL A 467 -13.32 29.00 -1.91
CA VAL A 467 -12.53 28.29 -0.89
C VAL A 467 -11.25 27.69 -1.50
N GLU A 468 -10.09 28.24 -1.12
CA GLU A 468 -8.76 27.72 -1.51
C GLU A 468 -8.47 26.32 -0.91
N LEU A 469 -8.85 25.27 -1.65
CA LEU A 469 -8.54 23.89 -1.30
C LEU A 469 -7.06 23.55 -1.60
N ASN A 470 -6.20 23.79 -0.60
CA ASN A 470 -4.81 23.33 -0.62
C ASN A 470 -4.76 21.80 -0.61
N ILE A 471 -4.48 21.19 -1.76
CA ILE A 471 -4.26 19.75 -1.90
C ILE A 471 -2.83 19.37 -1.53
N SER A 472 -2.70 18.32 -0.74
CA SER A 472 -1.44 17.65 -0.40
C SER A 472 -1.40 16.28 -1.07
N ILE A 473 -0.25 15.83 -1.54
CA ILE A 473 -0.12 14.53 -2.22
C ILE A 473 1.03 13.70 -1.68
N SER A 474 0.92 12.37 -1.79
CA SER A 474 1.99 11.41 -1.56
C SER A 474 1.86 10.24 -2.52
N THR A 475 2.96 9.80 -3.11
CA THR A 475 2.99 8.64 -4.03
C THR A 475 2.90 7.33 -3.27
N SER A 476 2.28 6.32 -3.86
CA SER A 476 2.29 4.94 -3.35
C SER A 476 3.72 4.36 -3.29
N PRO A 477 3.94 3.20 -2.64
CA PRO A 477 5.28 2.62 -2.46
C PRO A 477 6.04 2.43 -3.76
N ASN A 478 5.40 1.84 -4.78
CA ASN A 478 5.98 1.68 -6.11
C ASN A 478 5.71 2.91 -7.00
N GLY A 479 5.09 3.96 -6.44
CA GLY A 479 4.75 5.24 -7.06
C GLY A 479 3.87 5.16 -8.31
N CYS A 480 3.09 4.08 -8.40
CA CYS A 480 2.12 3.84 -9.45
C CYS A 480 0.83 4.65 -9.25
N LEU A 481 0.49 4.93 -7.99
CA LEU A 481 -0.68 5.70 -7.57
C LEU A 481 -0.24 6.93 -6.77
N VAL A 482 -1.18 7.84 -6.54
CA VAL A 482 -0.99 9.01 -5.66
C VAL A 482 -2.19 9.17 -4.73
N ALA A 483 -1.93 9.29 -3.44
CA ALA A 483 -2.93 9.68 -2.45
C ALA A 483 -2.96 11.20 -2.38
N CYS A 484 -4.17 11.76 -2.40
CA CYS A 484 -4.48 13.16 -2.39
C CYS A 484 -5.30 13.47 -1.13
N LEU A 485 -4.84 14.40 -0.31
CA LEU A 485 -5.56 14.94 0.82
C LEU A 485 -6.17 16.28 0.42
N THR A 486 -7.50 16.33 0.48
CA THR A 486 -8.29 17.54 0.23
C THR A 486 -8.61 18.25 1.54
N GLY A 487 -8.82 19.58 1.50
CA GLY A 487 -9.06 20.42 2.68
C GLY A 487 -10.28 20.08 3.56
N GLY A 488 -11.11 19.12 3.12
CA GLY A 488 -12.17 18.50 3.93
C GLY A 488 -11.73 17.21 4.64
N LEU A 489 -10.42 16.98 4.79
CA LEU A 489 -9.79 15.76 5.32
C LEU A 489 -10.16 14.45 4.60
N LYS A 490 -10.68 14.54 3.36
CA LYS A 490 -10.97 13.38 2.52
C LYS A 490 -9.69 12.97 1.78
N VAL A 491 -9.18 11.78 2.10
CA VAL A 491 -8.10 11.10 1.35
C VAL A 491 -8.72 10.44 0.12
N LYS A 492 -8.34 10.88 -1.08
CA LYS A 492 -8.66 10.25 -2.36
C LYS A 492 -7.42 9.53 -2.89
N ILE A 493 -7.57 8.28 -3.33
CA ILE A 493 -6.51 7.57 -4.05
C ILE A 493 -6.77 7.76 -5.54
N LEU A 494 -5.76 8.21 -6.27
CA LEU A 494 -5.80 8.45 -7.70
C LEU A 494 -4.84 7.50 -8.41
N ALA A 495 -5.33 6.94 -9.51
CA ALA A 495 -4.50 6.30 -10.51
C ALA A 495 -4.31 7.22 -11.70
N PRO A 496 -3.14 7.24 -12.35
CA PRO A 496 -2.96 7.99 -13.57
C PRO A 496 -3.70 7.29 -14.71
N ALA A 497 -4.63 8.01 -15.35
CA ALA A 497 -5.14 7.62 -16.66
C ALA A 497 -4.02 7.81 -17.69
N ILE A 498 -3.10 6.86 -17.76
CA ILE A 498 -2.00 6.87 -18.73
C ILE A 498 -2.61 6.46 -20.07
N ASN A 499 -2.94 7.48 -20.86
CA ASN A 499 -3.60 7.26 -22.12
C ASN A 499 -2.59 6.74 -23.16
N LEU A 500 -2.55 5.42 -23.35
CA LEU A 500 -1.75 4.74 -24.37
C LEU A 500 -2.02 5.31 -25.78
N GLN A 501 -3.18 5.93 -25.99
CA GLN A 501 -3.52 6.61 -27.23
C GLN A 501 -2.64 7.83 -27.56
N ALA A 502 -1.65 8.19 -26.74
CA ALA A 502 -0.66 9.22 -27.10
C ALA A 502 0.06 8.94 -28.44
N HIS A 503 0.11 7.68 -28.90
CA HIS A 503 0.60 7.29 -30.23
C HIS A 503 -0.44 7.42 -31.37
N THR A 504 -1.73 7.62 -31.08
CA THR A 504 -2.77 7.81 -32.11
C THR A 504 -2.68 9.14 -32.86
N LEU A 505 -1.82 10.07 -32.44
CA LEU A 505 -1.49 11.27 -33.23
C LEU A 505 -0.79 10.93 -34.57
N ASN A 506 -0.34 9.69 -34.77
CA ASN A 506 0.13 9.17 -36.06
C ASN A 506 -0.91 8.33 -36.84
N ARG A 507 -2.20 8.40 -36.49
CA ARG A 507 -3.29 7.70 -37.21
C ARG A 507 -3.33 7.99 -38.72
N ASN A 508 -2.79 9.12 -39.16
CA ASN A 508 -2.79 9.56 -40.56
C ASN A 508 -1.84 8.74 -41.48
N PHE A 509 -1.02 7.82 -40.95
CA PHE A 509 0.06 7.16 -41.71
C PHE A 509 -0.08 5.65 -41.94
N ALA A 510 -1.14 4.97 -41.46
CA ALA A 510 -1.21 3.51 -41.56
C ALA A 510 -2.61 2.94 -41.88
N ASN A 511 -2.88 2.75 -43.17
CA ASN A 511 -3.93 1.82 -43.66
C ASN A 511 -3.56 0.33 -43.42
N ASN A 512 -2.36 0.05 -42.90
CA ASN A 512 -1.87 -1.31 -42.71
C ASN A 512 -2.20 -1.84 -41.29
N GLN A 513 -3.21 -2.70 -41.20
CA GLN A 513 -3.67 -3.28 -39.93
C GLN A 513 -2.59 -4.10 -39.21
N GLN A 514 -1.69 -4.75 -39.94
CA GLN A 514 -0.63 -5.57 -39.35
C GLN A 514 0.33 -4.71 -38.51
N HIS A 515 0.74 -3.54 -39.02
CA HIS A 515 1.66 -2.66 -38.31
C HIS A 515 1.04 -2.09 -37.01
N GLN A 516 -0.28 -1.87 -36.99
CA GLN A 516 -0.98 -1.46 -35.77
C GLN A 516 -0.97 -2.58 -34.70
N GLN A 517 -1.11 -3.84 -35.11
CA GLN A 517 -1.01 -5.00 -34.20
C GLN A 517 0.41 -5.17 -33.66
N GLU A 518 1.44 -5.02 -34.50
CA GLU A 518 2.85 -5.07 -34.10
C GLU A 518 3.19 -4.00 -33.05
N ILE A 519 2.76 -2.75 -33.27
CA ILE A 519 2.94 -1.65 -32.30
C ILE A 519 2.21 -1.98 -30.98
N GLN A 520 0.95 -2.42 -31.05
CA GLN A 520 0.17 -2.76 -29.85
C GLN A 520 0.81 -3.92 -29.05
N GLN A 521 1.39 -4.92 -29.73
CA GLN A 521 2.10 -6.02 -29.09
C GLN A 521 3.40 -5.52 -28.42
N GLN A 522 4.17 -4.66 -29.10
CA GLN A 522 5.37 -4.04 -28.52
C GLN A 522 5.05 -3.19 -27.28
N GLU A 523 3.99 -2.37 -27.32
CA GLU A 523 3.52 -1.60 -26.16
C GLU A 523 3.09 -2.52 -25.01
N THR A 524 2.30 -3.56 -25.31
CA THR A 524 1.84 -4.54 -24.31
C THR A 524 3.02 -5.23 -23.62
N ASN A 525 4.03 -5.65 -24.38
CA ASN A 525 5.25 -6.28 -23.85
C ASN A 525 6.09 -5.31 -23.00
N ARG A 526 6.20 -4.04 -23.39
CA ARG A 526 6.90 -3.02 -22.57
C ARG A 526 6.19 -2.76 -21.24
N ILE A 527 4.86 -2.65 -21.26
CA ILE A 527 4.06 -2.48 -20.04
C ILE A 527 4.18 -3.72 -19.16
N SER A 528 4.14 -4.93 -19.73
CA SER A 528 4.28 -6.15 -18.95
C SER A 528 5.67 -6.26 -18.31
N THR A 529 6.75 -5.95 -19.04
CA THR A 529 8.12 -5.91 -18.48
C THR A 529 8.26 -4.85 -17.39
N TRP A 530 7.70 -3.65 -17.57
CA TRP A 530 7.71 -2.60 -16.54
C TRP A 530 6.96 -3.01 -15.28
N LEU A 531 5.75 -3.58 -15.42
CA LEU A 531 4.98 -4.12 -14.30
C LEU A 531 5.68 -5.32 -13.64
N ASN A 532 6.33 -6.19 -14.41
CA ASN A 532 7.16 -7.27 -13.87
C ASN A 532 8.27 -6.67 -13.01
N TYR A 533 9.09 -5.77 -13.54
CA TYR A 533 10.19 -5.15 -12.80
C TYR A 533 9.71 -4.38 -11.55
N LEU A 534 8.50 -3.80 -11.58
CA LEU A 534 7.87 -3.24 -10.38
C LEU A 534 7.59 -4.33 -9.35
N PHE A 535 6.91 -5.43 -9.72
CA PHE A 535 6.71 -6.58 -8.82
C PHE A 535 8.01 -7.17 -8.28
N GLN A 536 9.06 -7.31 -9.11
CA GLN A 536 10.37 -7.77 -8.68
C GLN A 536 10.95 -6.83 -7.62
N ASN A 537 10.92 -5.51 -7.86
CA ASN A 537 11.36 -4.53 -6.87
C ASN A 537 10.50 -4.55 -5.60
N SER A 538 9.19 -4.77 -5.68
CA SER A 538 8.34 -4.91 -4.48
C SER A 538 8.73 -6.13 -3.64
N ILE A 539 9.06 -7.26 -4.29
CA ILE A 539 9.60 -8.45 -3.62
C ILE A 539 10.95 -8.14 -2.95
N LEU A 540 11.86 -7.47 -3.66
CA LEU A 540 13.21 -7.17 -3.18
C LEU A 540 13.23 -6.17 -2.01
N THR A 541 12.44 -5.10 -2.11
CA THR A 541 12.33 -4.06 -1.09
C THR A 541 11.32 -4.42 0.02
N SER A 542 10.64 -5.56 -0.10
CA SER A 542 9.51 -5.97 0.75
C SER A 542 8.37 -4.95 0.82
N THR A 543 8.21 -4.08 -0.20
CA THR A 543 7.04 -3.20 -0.31
C THR A 543 5.81 -3.98 -0.75
N ASP A 544 4.64 -3.46 -0.40
CA ASP A 544 3.39 -3.96 -0.92
C ASP A 544 3.25 -3.63 -2.42
N TRP A 545 2.61 -4.52 -3.17
CA TRP A 545 2.46 -4.47 -4.63
C TRP A 545 1.01 -4.18 -5.08
N TRP A 546 0.12 -3.82 -4.15
CA TRP A 546 -1.27 -3.46 -4.42
C TRP A 546 -1.44 -2.37 -5.47
N ASP A 547 -0.58 -1.34 -5.46
CA ASP A 547 -0.62 -0.25 -6.43
C ASP A 547 -0.23 -0.73 -7.85
N VAL A 548 0.73 -1.64 -7.96
CA VAL A 548 1.10 -2.34 -9.21
C VAL A 548 -0.07 -3.19 -9.73
N LEU A 549 -0.78 -3.89 -8.83
CA LEU A 549 -2.00 -4.64 -9.19
C LEU A 549 -3.12 -3.71 -9.68
N VAL A 550 -3.36 -2.57 -9.02
CA VAL A 550 -4.36 -1.59 -9.49
C VAL A 550 -4.00 -1.08 -10.89
N MET A 551 -2.72 -0.79 -11.17
CA MET A 551 -2.28 -0.41 -12.52
C MET A 551 -2.49 -1.53 -13.55
N LEU A 552 -2.10 -2.76 -13.22
CA LEU A 552 -2.33 -3.93 -14.09
C LEU A 552 -3.83 -4.10 -14.41
N LYS A 553 -4.71 -3.92 -13.42
CA LYS A 553 -6.16 -3.95 -13.66
C LYS A 553 -6.59 -2.83 -14.60
N LEU A 554 -6.17 -1.59 -14.35
CA LEU A 554 -6.49 -0.43 -15.19
C LEU A 554 -6.09 -0.62 -16.65
N TYR A 555 -4.85 -1.03 -16.91
CA TYR A 555 -4.39 -1.31 -18.28
C TYR A 555 -5.15 -2.47 -18.94
N SER A 556 -5.57 -3.48 -18.17
CA SER A 556 -6.42 -4.55 -18.69
C SER A 556 -7.86 -4.10 -18.98
N THR A 557 -8.38 -3.07 -18.32
CA THR A 557 -9.79 -2.64 -18.47
C THR A 557 -10.00 -1.55 -19.51
N ASN A 558 -9.05 -0.63 -19.68
CA ASN A 558 -9.22 0.66 -20.36
C ASN A 558 -9.20 0.62 -21.91
N ASN A 559 -9.78 -0.41 -22.53
CA ASN A 559 -9.81 -0.61 -23.99
C ASN A 559 -11.21 -0.43 -24.62
N ASN A 560 -12.11 0.30 -23.94
CA ASN A 560 -13.55 0.34 -24.23
C ASN A 560 -13.99 0.87 -25.62
N ASN A 561 -13.08 1.36 -26.47
CA ASN A 561 -13.40 1.97 -27.77
C ASN A 561 -12.98 1.14 -29.01
N PHE A 562 -12.62 -0.15 -28.86
CA PHE A 562 -12.32 -1.03 -29.99
C PHE A 562 -13.26 -2.27 -30.03
N ASN A 563 -13.71 -2.62 -31.24
CA ASN A 563 -14.69 -3.67 -31.57
C ASN A 563 -14.72 -4.87 -30.60
N LEU A 564 -15.91 -5.11 -29.99
CA LEU A 564 -16.13 -6.08 -28.90
C LEU A 564 -15.52 -7.48 -29.15
N ASN A 565 -15.56 -7.99 -30.39
CA ASN A 565 -15.14 -9.36 -30.69
C ASN A 565 -13.62 -9.60 -30.58
N ASN A 566 -12.78 -8.57 -30.70
CA ASN A 566 -11.32 -8.69 -30.48
C ASN A 566 -10.91 -8.34 -29.04
N HIS A 567 -11.81 -7.70 -28.27
CA HIS A 567 -11.50 -7.11 -26.97
C HIS A 567 -11.12 -8.15 -25.90
N CYS A 568 -11.78 -9.32 -25.88
CA CYS A 568 -11.50 -10.38 -24.90
C CYS A 568 -10.08 -10.98 -25.03
N LYS A 569 -9.49 -10.97 -26.23
CA LYS A 569 -8.14 -11.54 -26.45
C LYS A 569 -7.05 -10.66 -25.82
N VAL A 570 -7.09 -9.36 -26.10
CA VAL A 570 -6.05 -8.40 -25.65
C VAL A 570 -5.97 -8.31 -24.12
N LYS A 571 -7.12 -8.39 -23.40
CA LYS A 571 -7.13 -8.34 -21.94
C LYS A 571 -6.32 -9.47 -21.31
N ASN A 572 -6.47 -10.69 -21.82
CA ASN A 572 -5.77 -11.86 -21.30
C ASN A 572 -4.27 -11.83 -21.63
N ILE A 573 -3.87 -11.26 -22.77
CA ILE A 573 -2.46 -11.17 -23.18
C ILE A 573 -1.63 -10.38 -22.15
N LEU A 574 -2.07 -9.20 -21.69
CA LEU A 574 -1.28 -8.42 -20.72
C LEU A 574 -1.10 -9.17 -19.38
N PHE A 575 -2.18 -9.76 -18.85
CA PHE A 575 -2.11 -10.56 -17.61
C PHE A 575 -1.18 -11.77 -17.78
N ASN A 576 -1.36 -12.53 -18.86
CA ASN A 576 -0.56 -13.71 -19.14
C ASN A 576 0.92 -13.34 -19.35
N ASN A 577 1.23 -12.25 -20.07
CA ASN A 577 2.60 -11.79 -20.28
C ASN A 577 3.28 -11.43 -18.94
N VAL A 578 2.59 -10.71 -18.04
CA VAL A 578 3.13 -10.41 -16.70
C VAL A 578 3.35 -11.69 -15.88
N ILE A 579 2.41 -12.64 -15.91
CA ILE A 579 2.54 -13.94 -15.24
C ILE A 579 3.70 -14.76 -15.82
N ILE A 580 3.84 -14.79 -17.14
CA ILE A 580 4.93 -15.46 -17.87
C ILE A 580 6.26 -14.84 -17.47
N GLN A 581 6.40 -13.51 -17.51
CA GLN A 581 7.64 -12.83 -17.16
C GLN A 581 8.00 -13.00 -15.67
N LEU A 582 7.01 -13.02 -14.77
CA LEU A 582 7.12 -13.47 -13.37
C LEU A 582 7.43 -14.98 -13.21
N SER A 583 7.59 -15.72 -14.30
CA SER A 583 7.94 -17.15 -14.34
C SER A 583 9.15 -17.48 -15.22
N GLN A 584 9.54 -16.59 -16.13
CA GLN A 584 10.58 -16.76 -17.13
C GLN A 584 11.82 -15.92 -16.84
N GLU A 585 11.63 -14.64 -16.52
CA GLU A 585 12.71 -13.68 -16.25
C GLU A 585 13.27 -13.84 -14.82
N TYR A 586 12.92 -14.94 -14.14
CA TYR A 586 13.43 -15.24 -12.81
C TYR A 586 14.88 -15.67 -12.88
N CYS A 587 15.71 -14.90 -12.15
CA CYS A 587 17.14 -15.06 -11.95
C CYS A 587 17.67 -16.48 -12.22
N PRO A 588 18.73 -16.66 -13.03
CA PRO A 588 19.33 -17.97 -13.27
C PRO A 588 19.87 -18.63 -11.98
N ASP A 589 20.03 -17.87 -10.90
CA ASP A 589 20.30 -18.40 -9.56
C ASP A 589 19.04 -19.02 -8.92
N LEU A 590 19.03 -20.35 -8.86
CA LEU A 590 18.03 -21.15 -8.14
C LEU A 590 17.88 -20.74 -6.66
N THR A 591 18.89 -20.15 -6.04
CA THR A 591 18.84 -19.68 -4.64
C THR A 591 17.85 -18.53 -4.48
N ILE A 592 17.90 -17.55 -5.40
CA ILE A 592 16.98 -16.41 -5.45
C ILE A 592 15.57 -16.90 -5.77
N GLN A 593 15.43 -17.82 -6.74
CA GLN A 593 14.14 -18.44 -7.04
C GLN A 593 13.52 -19.13 -5.82
N LYS A 594 14.28 -19.97 -5.11
CA LYS A 594 13.84 -20.64 -3.86
C LYS A 594 13.44 -19.63 -2.79
N SER A 595 14.22 -18.56 -2.61
CA SER A 595 14.02 -17.55 -1.55
C SER A 595 12.73 -16.74 -1.74
N TYR A 596 12.37 -16.40 -2.99
CA TYR A 596 11.22 -15.54 -3.29
C TYR A 596 10.00 -16.27 -3.85
N ARG A 597 10.06 -17.60 -4.01
CA ARG A 597 9.00 -18.47 -4.56
C ARG A 597 7.60 -18.21 -3.97
N SER A 598 7.52 -17.99 -2.67
CA SER A 598 6.27 -17.70 -1.96
C SER A 598 5.67 -16.36 -2.40
N SER A 599 6.47 -15.29 -2.45
CA SER A 599 6.05 -13.96 -2.92
C SER A 599 5.63 -13.97 -4.38
N ILE A 600 6.36 -14.70 -5.25
CA ILE A 600 5.98 -14.91 -6.67
C ILE A 600 4.57 -15.47 -6.78
N ASN A 601 4.33 -16.59 -6.10
CA ASN A 601 3.06 -17.30 -6.24
C ASN A 601 1.93 -16.52 -5.57
N ALA A 602 2.19 -15.76 -4.50
CA ALA A 602 1.24 -14.81 -3.92
C ALA A 602 0.87 -13.68 -4.88
N ILE A 603 1.84 -13.13 -5.63
CA ILE A 603 1.58 -12.14 -6.68
C ILE A 603 0.78 -12.77 -7.82
N LYS A 604 1.19 -13.94 -8.35
CA LYS A 604 0.44 -14.67 -9.39
C LYS A 604 -0.99 -14.94 -8.98
N ALA A 605 -1.22 -15.46 -7.78
CA ALA A 605 -2.55 -15.67 -7.24
C ALA A 605 -3.33 -14.33 -7.12
N SER A 606 -2.68 -13.25 -6.67
CA SER A 606 -3.31 -11.93 -6.64
C SER A 606 -3.75 -11.47 -8.04
N ILE A 607 -2.94 -11.72 -9.07
CA ILE A 607 -3.26 -11.43 -10.47
C ILE A 607 -4.44 -12.29 -10.95
N TYR A 608 -4.35 -13.63 -10.83
CA TYR A 608 -5.44 -14.53 -11.26
C TYR A 608 -6.79 -14.18 -10.61
N ARG A 609 -6.78 -13.84 -9.33
CA ARG A 609 -7.97 -13.39 -8.60
C ARG A 609 -8.64 -12.14 -9.19
N MET A 610 -7.89 -11.29 -9.86
CA MET A 610 -8.41 -10.04 -10.46
C MET A 610 -8.95 -10.24 -11.88
N VAL A 611 -8.76 -11.42 -12.48
CA VAL A 611 -9.22 -11.75 -13.83
C VAL A 611 -10.42 -12.67 -13.76
N THR A 612 -11.57 -12.21 -14.25
CA THR A 612 -12.79 -13.00 -14.35
C THR A 612 -12.57 -14.19 -15.27
N GLY A 613 -12.93 -15.40 -14.83
CA GLY A 613 -12.68 -16.65 -15.57
C GLY A 613 -11.34 -17.32 -15.27
N MET A 614 -10.54 -16.81 -14.32
CA MET A 614 -9.27 -17.41 -13.89
C MET A 614 -9.34 -18.01 -12.46
N GLU A 615 -10.54 -18.34 -11.98
CA GLU A 615 -10.77 -18.81 -10.60
C GLU A 615 -10.05 -20.14 -10.31
N THR A 616 -10.06 -21.08 -11.27
CA THR A 616 -9.30 -22.34 -11.18
C THR A 616 -7.80 -22.09 -11.05
N ALA A 617 -7.24 -21.22 -11.91
CA ALA A 617 -5.83 -20.85 -11.89
C ALA A 617 -5.42 -20.16 -10.57
N TYR A 618 -6.32 -19.38 -9.97
CA TYR A 618 -6.13 -18.82 -8.64
C TYR A 618 -6.01 -19.92 -7.56
N ILE A 619 -6.96 -20.87 -7.53
CA ILE A 619 -6.97 -21.99 -6.57
C ILE A 619 -5.70 -22.84 -6.72
N ASP A 620 -5.31 -23.15 -7.95
CA ASP A 620 -4.10 -23.90 -8.26
C ASP A 620 -2.82 -23.17 -7.80
N SER A 621 -2.80 -21.84 -7.91
CA SER A 621 -1.71 -21.00 -7.42
C SER A 621 -1.63 -20.96 -5.89
N GLN A 622 -2.77 -20.94 -5.20
CA GLN A 622 -2.84 -21.10 -3.75
C GLN A 622 -2.35 -22.48 -3.31
N ALA A 623 -2.82 -23.55 -3.93
CA ALA A 623 -2.41 -24.92 -3.62
C ALA A 623 -0.91 -25.15 -3.86
N ARG A 624 -0.34 -24.65 -4.97
CA ARG A 624 1.11 -24.68 -5.22
C ARG A 624 1.90 -23.93 -4.15
N SER A 625 1.46 -22.73 -3.76
CA SER A 625 2.05 -21.96 -2.67
C SER A 625 2.02 -22.74 -1.35
N PHE A 626 0.91 -23.41 -1.09
CA PHE A 626 0.64 -24.17 0.12
C PHE A 626 1.50 -25.45 0.23
N ILE A 627 1.66 -26.20 -0.86
CA ILE A 627 2.57 -27.36 -0.95
C ILE A 627 4.01 -26.92 -0.66
N TYR A 628 4.48 -25.83 -1.29
CA TYR A 628 5.83 -25.33 -1.02
C TYR A 628 6.01 -24.81 0.42
N TYR A 629 5.01 -24.12 0.97
CA TYR A 629 5.03 -23.72 2.38
C TYR A 629 5.13 -24.92 3.33
N LEU A 630 4.33 -25.97 3.08
CA LEU A 630 4.41 -27.24 3.80
C LEU A 630 5.81 -27.85 3.72
N TYR A 631 6.38 -27.87 2.52
CA TYR A 631 7.70 -28.42 2.25
C TYR A 631 8.79 -27.68 3.01
N ASP A 632 8.86 -26.36 2.86
CA ASP A 632 9.90 -25.54 3.48
C ASP A 632 9.77 -25.56 5.02
N THR A 633 8.53 -25.58 5.55
CA THR A 633 8.28 -25.68 7.00
C THR A 633 8.68 -27.03 7.56
N LEU A 634 8.30 -28.14 6.92
CA LEU A 634 8.67 -29.46 7.42
C LEU A 634 10.17 -29.72 7.22
N LYS A 635 10.76 -29.42 6.07
CA LYS A 635 12.19 -29.63 5.82
C LYS A 635 13.08 -28.88 6.82
N SER A 636 12.67 -27.69 7.26
CA SER A 636 13.38 -26.91 8.28
C SER A 636 13.10 -27.36 9.72
N SER A 637 11.88 -27.84 10.02
CA SER A 637 11.43 -28.09 11.40
C SER A 637 11.42 -29.57 11.82
N TYR A 638 11.50 -30.51 10.87
CA TYR A 638 11.34 -31.95 11.11
C TYR A 638 12.40 -32.49 12.07
N LEU A 639 13.69 -32.38 11.73
CA LEU A 639 14.77 -32.97 12.54
C LEU A 639 14.83 -32.41 13.98
N PRO A 640 14.79 -31.08 14.22
CA PRO A 640 14.78 -30.55 15.59
C PRO A 640 13.65 -31.13 16.44
N LEU A 641 12.43 -31.19 15.89
CA LEU A 641 11.23 -31.59 16.63
C LEU A 641 11.05 -33.12 16.77
N PHE A 642 11.92 -33.93 16.14
CA PHE A 642 12.09 -35.35 16.49
C PHE A 642 12.98 -35.56 17.72
N GLN A 643 13.95 -34.67 17.92
CA GLN A 643 14.91 -34.77 19.04
C GLN A 643 14.32 -34.23 20.34
N GLU A 644 13.35 -33.33 20.27
CA GLU A 644 12.70 -32.77 21.45
C GLU A 644 11.68 -33.71 22.13
N PRO A 645 11.61 -33.70 23.47
CA PRO A 645 10.51 -34.30 24.21
C PRO A 645 9.19 -33.58 23.88
N PHE A 646 8.08 -34.20 24.28
CA PHE A 646 6.74 -33.83 23.84
C PHE A 646 6.39 -32.34 24.02
N SER A 647 6.43 -31.57 22.91
CA SER A 647 6.19 -30.13 22.88
C SER A 647 4.91 -29.77 22.11
N LYS A 648 4.40 -28.56 22.31
CA LYS A 648 3.25 -28.03 21.56
C LYS A 648 3.56 -27.86 20.06
N GLU A 649 4.83 -27.67 19.72
CA GLU A 649 5.29 -27.54 18.34
C GLU A 649 5.23 -28.88 17.59
N ARG A 650 5.39 -29.99 18.32
CA ARG A 650 5.15 -31.34 17.80
C ARG A 650 3.67 -31.62 17.48
N GLU A 651 2.74 -31.05 18.25
CA GLU A 651 1.30 -31.07 17.90
C GLU A 651 1.07 -30.30 16.59
N ASN A 652 1.66 -29.11 16.44
CA ASN A 652 1.59 -28.34 15.19
C ASN A 652 2.12 -29.14 13.99
N ILE A 653 3.24 -29.88 14.10
CA ILE A 653 3.69 -30.77 13.01
C ILE A 653 2.68 -31.87 12.71
N LEU A 654 2.09 -32.52 13.71
CA LEU A 654 1.10 -33.58 13.47
C LEU A 654 -0.05 -33.07 12.57
N ILE A 655 -0.49 -31.83 12.81
CA ILE A 655 -1.48 -31.12 11.99
C ILE A 655 -0.90 -30.78 10.59
N LEU A 656 0.39 -30.44 10.49
CA LEU A 656 1.05 -30.29 9.19
C LEU A 656 1.04 -31.60 8.38
N ILE A 657 1.28 -32.72 9.05
CA ILE A 657 1.31 -34.08 8.48
C ILE A 657 -0.07 -34.57 8.04
N ASP A 658 -1.07 -34.55 8.92
CA ASP A 658 -2.42 -35.10 8.64
C ASP A 658 -3.01 -34.51 7.35
N TRP A 659 -2.77 -33.21 7.14
CA TRP A 659 -3.20 -32.46 5.98
C TRP A 659 -2.49 -32.79 4.66
N ILE A 660 -1.22 -33.21 4.70
CA ILE A 660 -0.55 -33.72 3.50
C ILE A 660 -1.30 -34.95 3.01
N ILE A 661 -1.80 -35.76 3.96
CA ILE A 661 -2.60 -36.94 3.67
C ILE A 661 -3.97 -36.52 3.14
N GLU A 662 -4.71 -35.63 3.83
CA GLU A 662 -6.03 -35.14 3.37
C GLU A 662 -5.96 -34.48 1.98
N PHE A 663 -4.98 -33.61 1.74
CA PHE A 663 -4.75 -33.00 0.43
C PHE A 663 -4.42 -34.06 -0.64
N GLY A 664 -3.67 -35.11 -0.28
CA GLY A 664 -3.37 -36.23 -1.17
C GLY A 664 -4.59 -37.08 -1.51
N ILE A 665 -5.46 -37.35 -0.53
CA ILE A 665 -6.76 -38.02 -0.72
C ILE A 665 -7.64 -37.17 -1.64
N PHE A 666 -7.72 -35.86 -1.40
CA PHE A 666 -8.48 -34.94 -2.24
C PHE A 666 -7.98 -34.90 -3.68
N LEU A 667 -6.66 -34.78 -3.88
CA LEU A 667 -6.06 -34.75 -5.20
C LEU A 667 -6.37 -36.05 -5.97
N ALA A 668 -6.23 -37.21 -5.31
CA ALA A 668 -6.60 -38.49 -5.89
C ALA A 668 -8.11 -38.59 -6.25
N LYS A 669 -9.01 -38.07 -5.40
CA LYS A 669 -10.46 -38.00 -5.68
C LYS A 669 -10.78 -37.12 -6.89
N ASN A 670 -10.15 -35.94 -7.02
CA ASN A 670 -10.35 -35.04 -8.17
C ASN A 670 -9.85 -35.65 -9.47
N CYS A 671 -8.68 -36.30 -9.45
CA CYS A 671 -8.16 -37.04 -10.60
C CYS A 671 -9.12 -38.13 -11.10
N TYR A 672 -9.72 -38.89 -10.18
CA TYR A 672 -10.71 -39.89 -10.54
C TYR A 672 -11.98 -39.26 -11.10
N TYR A 673 -12.50 -38.22 -10.46
CA TYR A 673 -13.68 -37.49 -10.93
C TYR A 673 -13.47 -36.93 -12.35
N PHE A 674 -12.31 -36.34 -12.63
CA PHE A 674 -11.92 -35.93 -13.99
C PHE A 674 -11.93 -37.11 -14.97
N SER A 675 -11.31 -38.23 -14.61
CA SER A 675 -11.25 -39.40 -15.49
C SER A 675 -12.64 -39.98 -15.81
N ILE A 676 -13.62 -39.88 -14.91
CA ILE A 676 -15.01 -40.22 -15.22
C ILE A 676 -15.63 -39.19 -16.16
N HIS A 677 -15.57 -37.91 -15.81
CA HIS A 677 -16.29 -36.87 -16.56
C HIS A 677 -15.73 -36.66 -17.97
N SER A 678 -14.41 -36.83 -18.16
CA SER A 678 -13.74 -36.76 -19.46
C SER A 678 -13.99 -37.94 -20.40
N THR A 679 -14.71 -38.98 -19.95
CA THR A 679 -15.32 -39.99 -20.84
C THR A 679 -16.72 -39.62 -21.32
N LYS A 680 -17.41 -38.70 -20.62
CA LYS A 680 -18.80 -38.29 -20.92
C LYS A 680 -18.87 -37.04 -21.80
N GLU A 681 -18.00 -36.07 -21.55
CA GLU A 681 -17.92 -34.81 -22.29
C GLU A 681 -16.50 -34.67 -22.86
N PRO A 682 -16.34 -34.36 -24.17
CA PRO A 682 -15.02 -34.15 -24.76
C PRO A 682 -14.42 -32.85 -24.23
N TYR A 683 -13.27 -32.96 -23.55
CA TYR A 683 -12.53 -31.78 -23.13
C TYR A 683 -11.72 -31.23 -24.30
N GLU A 684 -12.18 -30.12 -24.87
CA GLU A 684 -11.49 -29.36 -25.92
C GLU A 684 -10.71 -28.16 -25.34
N PHE A 685 -9.47 -28.02 -25.77
CA PHE A 685 -8.59 -26.92 -25.36
C PHE A 685 -8.07 -26.20 -26.60
N ASN A 686 -8.07 -24.87 -26.57
CA ASN A 686 -7.55 -24.02 -27.63
C ASN A 686 -6.37 -23.22 -27.09
N ILE A 687 -5.22 -23.89 -26.97
CA ILE A 687 -3.96 -23.26 -26.55
C ILE A 687 -3.52 -22.32 -27.67
N PRO A 688 -3.48 -20.99 -27.45
CA PRO A 688 -3.06 -20.05 -28.48
C PRO A 688 -1.61 -20.32 -28.92
N PRO A 689 -1.24 -20.07 -30.19
CA PRO A 689 0.08 -20.41 -30.73
C PRO A 689 1.25 -19.88 -29.90
N GLU A 690 1.12 -18.69 -29.33
CA GLU A 690 2.12 -18.05 -28.48
C GLU A 690 2.41 -18.80 -27.16
N PHE A 691 1.53 -19.72 -26.74
CA PHE A 691 1.71 -20.57 -25.56
C PHE A 691 2.07 -22.03 -25.89
N GLN A 692 2.18 -22.41 -27.17
CA GLN A 692 2.40 -23.83 -27.54
C GLN A 692 3.78 -24.37 -27.10
N ASN A 693 4.77 -23.49 -26.99
CA ASN A 693 6.13 -23.82 -26.53
C ASN A 693 6.37 -23.39 -25.07
N GLU A 694 5.35 -22.89 -24.38
CA GLU A 694 5.45 -22.47 -22.99
C GLU A 694 5.26 -23.63 -22.03
N ASP A 695 6.05 -23.61 -20.96
CA ASP A 695 5.99 -24.61 -19.90
C ASP A 695 4.78 -24.34 -18.98
N PHE A 696 3.83 -25.27 -18.92
CA PHE A 696 2.64 -25.20 -18.06
C PHE A 696 2.96 -25.27 -16.55
N SER A 697 4.21 -25.54 -16.16
CA SER A 697 4.66 -25.22 -14.79
C SER A 697 4.59 -23.71 -14.49
N LYS A 698 4.48 -22.86 -15.52
CA LYS A 698 4.43 -21.39 -15.44
C LYS A 698 3.02 -20.82 -15.62
N ILE A 699 2.16 -21.52 -16.35
CA ILE A 699 0.83 -21.07 -16.80
C ILE A 699 -0.16 -22.21 -16.61
N TYR A 700 -1.30 -21.93 -15.98
CA TYR A 700 -2.31 -22.97 -15.73
C TYR A 700 -3.04 -23.36 -17.03
N PRO A 701 -2.86 -24.59 -17.57
CA PRO A 701 -3.31 -24.90 -18.93
C PRO A 701 -4.84 -24.96 -19.07
N PHE A 702 -5.56 -25.20 -17.98
CA PHE A 702 -7.02 -25.15 -17.94
C PHE A 702 -7.60 -23.75 -18.18
N LEU A 703 -6.77 -22.70 -18.25
CA LEU A 703 -7.15 -21.37 -18.75
C LEU A 703 -7.59 -21.37 -20.22
N PHE A 704 -7.12 -22.36 -21.01
CA PHE A 704 -7.37 -22.45 -22.46
C PHE A 704 -8.53 -23.38 -22.84
N TYR A 705 -9.36 -23.74 -21.86
CA TYR A 705 -10.49 -24.65 -22.04
C TYR A 705 -11.68 -23.93 -22.73
N THR A 706 -12.19 -24.49 -23.83
CA THR A 706 -13.08 -23.75 -24.77
C THR A 706 -14.55 -23.71 -24.35
N SER A 707 -15.06 -24.82 -23.80
CA SER A 707 -16.37 -24.90 -23.18
C SER A 707 -16.23 -24.61 -21.70
N LYS A 708 -17.16 -23.89 -21.05
CA LYS A 708 -17.16 -23.87 -19.58
C LYS A 708 -17.69 -25.22 -19.09
N PRO A 709 -16.93 -26.00 -18.30
CA PRO A 709 -17.44 -27.24 -17.77
C PRO A 709 -18.50 -26.88 -16.74
N ARG A 710 -19.53 -27.73 -16.56
CA ARG A 710 -20.53 -27.50 -15.52
C ARG A 710 -19.94 -27.55 -14.10
N PHE A 711 -18.73 -28.09 -13.96
CA PHE A 711 -17.99 -28.20 -12.71
C PHE A 711 -16.53 -27.84 -12.97
N PRO A 712 -15.93 -26.83 -12.30
CA PRO A 712 -14.49 -26.61 -12.35
C PRO A 712 -13.80 -27.79 -11.66
N ILE A 713 -12.73 -28.34 -12.27
CA ILE A 713 -11.95 -29.42 -11.67
C ILE A 713 -10.55 -28.88 -11.33
N PRO A 714 -10.41 -28.16 -10.21
CA PRO A 714 -9.14 -27.56 -9.80
C PRO A 714 -8.12 -28.62 -9.36
N LEU A 715 -6.90 -28.15 -9.19
CA LEU A 715 -5.69 -28.87 -8.81
C LEU A 715 -5.16 -29.89 -9.83
N LEU A 716 -5.90 -30.20 -10.90
CA LEU A 716 -5.39 -31.02 -12.00
C LEU A 716 -4.20 -30.39 -12.71
N SER A 717 -4.13 -29.06 -12.74
CA SER A 717 -3.00 -28.34 -13.32
C SER A 717 -1.68 -28.59 -12.57
N LEU A 718 -1.73 -29.00 -11.30
CA LEU A 718 -0.54 -29.28 -10.51
C LEU A 718 0.27 -30.46 -11.09
N PHE A 719 -0.37 -31.38 -11.82
CA PHE A 719 0.30 -32.46 -12.54
C PHE A 719 1.12 -32.01 -13.74
N PHE A 720 0.95 -30.77 -14.20
CA PHE A 720 1.78 -30.13 -15.22
C PHE A 720 3.03 -29.47 -14.63
N ASP A 721 3.20 -29.50 -13.31
CA ASP A 721 4.46 -29.21 -12.62
C ASP A 721 4.97 -30.50 -11.94
N LEU A 722 5.69 -31.33 -12.71
CA LEU A 722 6.25 -32.59 -12.22
C LEU A 722 7.21 -32.38 -11.02
N ASN A 723 7.87 -31.23 -10.93
CA ASN A 723 8.74 -30.88 -9.81
C ASN A 723 7.92 -30.64 -8.53
N LEU A 724 6.76 -29.97 -8.64
CA LEU A 724 5.81 -29.85 -7.53
C LEU A 724 5.24 -31.21 -7.09
N MET A 725 4.97 -32.11 -8.03
CA MET A 725 4.51 -33.47 -7.71
C MET A 725 5.59 -34.30 -6.98
N VAL A 726 6.86 -34.14 -7.33
CA VAL A 726 7.99 -34.71 -6.57
C VAL A 726 8.11 -34.10 -5.17
N VAL A 727 7.97 -32.78 -5.03
CA VAL A 727 7.93 -32.12 -3.71
C VAL A 727 6.76 -32.64 -2.86
N PHE A 728 5.60 -32.90 -3.46
CA PHE A 728 4.46 -33.48 -2.76
C PHE A 728 4.67 -34.96 -2.38
N MET A 729 5.40 -35.73 -3.20
CA MET A 729 5.87 -37.08 -2.83
C MET A 729 6.87 -37.04 -1.65
N GLU A 730 7.78 -36.06 -1.60
CA GLU A 730 8.70 -35.86 -0.48
C GLU A 730 7.93 -35.53 0.82
N LEU A 731 6.89 -34.69 0.71
CA LEU A 731 5.96 -34.41 1.82
C LEU A 731 5.22 -35.65 2.33
N LEU A 732 4.70 -36.49 1.45
CA LEU A 732 4.07 -37.77 1.83
C LEU A 732 5.08 -38.74 2.46
N THR A 733 6.35 -38.65 2.08
CA THR A 733 7.44 -39.41 2.70
C THR A 733 7.71 -38.94 4.13
N TYR A 734 7.81 -37.62 4.36
CA TYR A 734 7.87 -37.06 5.72
C TYR A 734 6.66 -37.47 6.56
N ALA A 735 5.44 -37.40 6.00
CA ALA A 735 4.21 -37.81 6.66
C ALA A 735 4.21 -39.28 7.08
N ARG A 736 4.64 -40.16 6.17
CA ARG A 736 4.78 -41.60 6.43
C ARG A 736 5.78 -41.88 7.54
N ILE A 737 7.02 -41.38 7.42
CA ILE A 737 8.08 -41.64 8.40
C ILE A 737 7.69 -41.05 9.76
N TYR A 738 7.00 -39.91 9.78
CA TYR A 738 6.47 -39.34 11.03
C TYR A 738 5.49 -40.31 11.70
N LYS A 739 4.46 -40.76 10.98
CA LYS A 739 3.45 -41.68 11.52
C LYS A 739 4.03 -43.04 11.93
N GLU A 740 5.04 -43.56 11.22
CA GLU A 740 5.75 -44.78 11.60
C GLU A 740 6.62 -44.60 12.85
N LYS A 741 7.35 -43.48 12.99
CA LYS A 741 8.18 -43.18 14.17
C LYS A 741 7.33 -42.77 15.39
N THR A 742 6.14 -42.19 15.20
CA THR A 742 5.24 -41.78 16.30
C THR A 742 4.12 -42.78 16.55
N ASN A 743 4.39 -43.77 17.40
CA ASN A 743 3.39 -44.73 17.89
C ASN A 743 2.34 -44.05 18.81
N PHE A 744 1.44 -43.27 18.22
CA PHE A 744 0.35 -42.61 18.93
C PHE A 744 -0.81 -43.56 19.21
N GLN A 745 -0.76 -44.22 20.36
CA GLN A 745 -1.95 -44.76 21.02
C GLN A 745 -2.74 -43.63 21.70
N THR A 746 -3.23 -42.67 20.91
CA THR A 746 -4.04 -41.54 21.37
C THR A 746 -5.48 -41.98 21.63
N SER A 747 -5.69 -42.66 22.75
CA SER A 747 -7.01 -43.08 23.27
C SER A 747 -7.94 -41.92 23.64
N THR A 748 -7.50 -40.65 23.52
CA THR A 748 -8.17 -39.46 24.03
C THR A 748 -8.57 -38.43 22.96
N SER A 749 -8.03 -38.50 21.74
CA SER A 749 -8.34 -37.57 20.66
C SER A 749 -9.51 -38.07 19.80
N LYS A 750 -10.55 -37.25 19.64
CA LYS A 750 -11.73 -37.55 18.77
C LYS A 750 -11.44 -37.60 17.26
N LEU A 751 -10.17 -37.56 16.86
CA LEU A 751 -9.75 -37.60 15.47
C LEU A 751 -9.48 -39.04 15.06
N THR A 752 -10.20 -39.50 14.03
CA THR A 752 -9.79 -40.67 13.26
C THR A 752 -8.58 -40.29 12.42
N TYR A 753 -7.38 -40.54 12.93
CA TYR A 753 -6.15 -40.31 12.15
C TYR A 753 -6.07 -41.27 10.97
N THR A 754 -5.69 -40.72 9.82
CA THR A 754 -5.32 -41.49 8.63
C THR A 754 -4.16 -42.44 8.94
N THR A 755 -4.28 -43.66 8.44
CA THR A 755 -3.38 -44.78 8.68
C THR A 755 -2.18 -44.76 7.73
N CYS A 756 -1.05 -45.36 8.12
CA CYS A 756 0.12 -45.50 7.23
C CYS A 756 -0.21 -46.26 5.93
N SER A 757 -1.23 -47.12 5.92
CA SER A 757 -1.72 -47.77 4.70
C SER A 757 -2.33 -46.78 3.69
N GLU A 758 -3.05 -45.75 4.16
CA GLU A 758 -3.63 -44.73 3.29
C GLU A 758 -2.55 -43.81 2.71
N ILE A 759 -1.55 -43.43 3.51
CA ILE A 759 -0.38 -42.67 3.03
C ILE A 759 0.35 -43.45 1.92
N ASN A 760 0.62 -44.74 2.16
CA ASN A 760 1.23 -45.61 1.16
C ASN A 760 0.36 -45.75 -0.10
N LEU A 761 -0.97 -45.81 0.03
CA LEU A 761 -1.87 -45.87 -1.12
C LEU A 761 -1.80 -44.60 -1.97
N ILE A 762 -1.78 -43.42 -1.36
CA ILE A 762 -1.62 -42.12 -2.04
C ILE A 762 -0.26 -42.05 -2.73
N PHE A 763 0.81 -42.36 -1.99
CA PHE A 763 2.19 -42.33 -2.47
C PHE A 763 2.41 -43.26 -3.67
N MET A 764 1.94 -44.51 -3.60
CA MET A 764 1.97 -45.47 -4.71
C MET A 764 1.11 -45.03 -5.90
N THR A 765 0.02 -44.29 -5.65
CA THR A 765 -0.83 -43.75 -6.72
C THR A 765 -0.11 -42.62 -7.45
N LEU A 766 0.43 -41.63 -6.73
CA LEU A 766 1.18 -40.52 -7.31
C LEU A 766 2.44 -40.98 -8.05
N TYR A 767 3.19 -41.94 -7.51
CA TYR A 767 4.32 -42.58 -8.21
C TYR A 767 3.91 -43.11 -9.59
N LYS A 768 2.81 -43.88 -9.67
CA LYS A 768 2.31 -44.40 -10.95
C LYS A 768 1.84 -43.29 -11.90
N ILE A 769 1.25 -42.22 -11.37
CA ILE A 769 0.80 -41.07 -12.17
C ILE A 769 2.00 -40.33 -12.76
N ILE A 770 3.00 -39.95 -11.95
CA ILE A 770 4.22 -39.28 -12.40
C ILE A 770 4.95 -40.13 -13.44
N LYS A 771 5.07 -41.44 -13.20
CA LYS A 771 5.65 -42.39 -14.16
C LYS A 771 4.87 -42.47 -15.47
N ALA A 772 3.54 -42.49 -15.43
CA ALA A 772 2.70 -42.47 -16.63
C ALA A 772 2.89 -41.18 -17.44
N PHE A 773 3.02 -40.02 -16.77
CA PHE A 773 3.36 -38.75 -17.44
C PHE A 773 4.76 -38.79 -18.07
N LEU A 774 5.81 -39.18 -17.34
CA LEU A 774 7.17 -39.26 -17.88
C LEU A 774 7.26 -40.20 -19.10
N VAL A 775 6.56 -41.34 -19.07
CA VAL A 775 6.45 -42.26 -20.23
C VAL A 775 5.70 -41.60 -21.39
N ALA A 776 4.56 -40.93 -21.15
CA ALA A 776 3.80 -40.25 -22.21
C ALA A 776 4.55 -39.08 -22.84
N LEU A 777 5.42 -38.41 -22.08
CA LEU A 777 6.30 -37.34 -22.54
C LEU A 777 7.55 -37.86 -23.29
N GLY A 778 7.78 -39.19 -23.32
CA GLY A 778 8.98 -39.78 -23.92
C GLY A 778 10.27 -39.59 -23.10
N ALA A 779 10.13 -39.23 -21.83
CA ALA A 779 11.18 -38.72 -20.95
C ALA A 779 12.01 -39.84 -20.30
N GLN A 780 12.69 -40.69 -21.08
CA GLN A 780 13.36 -41.89 -20.56
C GLN A 780 14.41 -41.60 -19.48
N SER A 781 15.27 -40.59 -19.67
CA SER A 781 16.31 -40.20 -18.69
C SER A 781 15.72 -39.68 -17.37
N ASP A 782 14.68 -38.85 -17.47
CA ASP A 782 14.00 -38.27 -16.30
C ASP A 782 13.19 -39.35 -15.57
N ASN A 783 12.65 -40.35 -16.29
CA ASN A 783 12.02 -41.54 -15.71
C ASN A 783 13.01 -42.42 -14.95
N GLU A 784 14.19 -42.73 -15.49
CA GLU A 784 15.24 -43.46 -14.76
C GLU A 784 15.72 -42.68 -13.52
N SER A 785 15.86 -41.36 -13.65
CA SER A 785 16.22 -40.46 -12.54
C SER A 785 15.14 -40.46 -11.45
N PHE A 786 13.86 -40.42 -11.83
CA PHE A 786 12.72 -40.50 -10.91
C PHE A 786 12.67 -41.84 -10.18
N GLU A 787 12.89 -42.96 -10.86
CA GLU A 787 12.95 -44.29 -10.22
C GLU A 787 14.07 -44.35 -9.19
N ASN A 788 15.27 -43.91 -9.54
CA ASN A 788 16.41 -43.88 -8.63
C ASN A 788 16.12 -43.03 -7.38
N TYR A 789 15.55 -41.84 -7.55
CA TYR A 789 15.15 -40.97 -6.44
C TYR A 789 14.01 -41.58 -5.61
N TYR A 790 12.99 -42.15 -6.24
CA TYR A 790 11.88 -42.84 -5.56
C TYR A 790 12.36 -43.98 -4.65
N GLN A 791 13.34 -44.77 -5.09
CA GLN A 791 13.93 -45.83 -4.26
C GLN A 791 14.79 -45.29 -3.11
N GLN A 792 15.36 -44.08 -3.24
CA GLN A 792 16.28 -43.50 -2.27
C GLN A 792 15.61 -42.56 -1.26
N ILE A 793 14.59 -41.79 -1.67
CA ILE A 793 13.94 -40.71 -0.89
C ILE A 793 13.51 -41.17 0.51
N TYR A 794 12.86 -42.34 0.59
CA TYR A 794 12.40 -42.90 1.86
C TYR A 794 13.58 -43.24 2.78
N LYS A 795 14.61 -43.88 2.22
CA LYS A 795 15.82 -44.26 2.95
C LYS A 795 16.55 -43.02 3.46
N SER A 796 16.82 -42.05 2.57
CA SER A 796 17.56 -40.83 2.91
C SER A 796 16.89 -39.96 3.96
N ILE A 797 15.56 -39.81 3.92
CA ILE A 797 14.83 -39.05 4.95
C ILE A 797 14.76 -39.84 6.26
N ASN A 798 14.60 -41.16 6.21
CA ASN A 798 14.52 -41.99 7.42
C ASN A 798 15.85 -42.11 8.16
N GLU A 799 16.97 -42.20 7.42
CA GLU A 799 18.36 -42.27 7.89
C GLU A 799 18.98 -40.88 8.18
N GLU A 800 18.20 -39.79 8.02
CA GLU A 800 18.62 -38.41 8.30
C GLU A 800 19.84 -37.95 7.47
N SER A 801 20.04 -38.52 6.28
CA SER A 801 21.09 -38.10 5.34
C SER A 801 20.66 -36.82 4.60
N PHE A 802 20.77 -35.67 5.27
CA PHE A 802 20.12 -34.39 4.93
C PHE A 802 20.49 -33.73 3.58
N PHE A 803 21.35 -34.33 2.77
CA PHE A 803 21.88 -33.76 1.53
C PHE A 803 21.39 -34.48 0.26
N MET A 804 20.08 -34.71 0.15
CA MET A 804 19.45 -34.88 -1.16
C MET A 804 18.98 -33.52 -1.67
N ASP A 805 19.64 -33.03 -2.71
CA ASP A 805 19.04 -32.03 -3.58
C ASP A 805 17.79 -32.61 -4.21
N THR A 806 16.68 -31.87 -4.15
CA THR A 806 15.41 -32.26 -4.77
C THR A 806 15.64 -32.42 -6.27
N ILE A 807 15.27 -33.56 -6.86
CA ILE A 807 15.38 -33.74 -8.31
C ILE A 807 14.58 -32.65 -9.03
N THR A 808 15.26 -31.98 -9.95
CA THR A 808 14.66 -31.09 -10.95
C THR A 808 14.57 -31.84 -12.27
N PHE A 809 13.36 -32.09 -12.75
CA PHE A 809 13.13 -32.61 -14.09
C PHE A 809 13.54 -31.60 -15.16
N SER A 810 14.11 -32.11 -16.25
CA SER A 810 14.49 -31.35 -17.42
C SER A 810 13.33 -31.19 -18.41
N VAL A 811 12.41 -32.16 -18.40
CA VAL A 811 11.24 -32.18 -19.28
C VAL A 811 10.19 -31.18 -18.84
N LYS A 812 9.82 -30.30 -19.78
CA LYS A 812 8.77 -29.29 -19.64
C LYS A 812 7.44 -29.86 -20.11
N CYS A 813 6.37 -29.48 -19.43
CA CYS A 813 5.01 -29.82 -19.85
C CYS A 813 4.49 -28.69 -20.74
N ASP A 814 4.71 -28.77 -22.05
CA ASP A 814 4.33 -27.71 -23.00
C ASP A 814 3.10 -28.05 -23.85
N GLY A 815 2.63 -27.09 -24.65
CA GLY A 815 1.50 -27.24 -25.56
C GLY A 815 1.67 -28.37 -26.58
N SER A 816 2.90 -28.63 -27.05
CA SER A 816 3.21 -29.74 -27.97
C SER A 816 2.96 -31.13 -27.35
N ASN A 817 3.01 -31.21 -26.01
CA ASN A 817 2.80 -32.43 -25.25
C ASN A 817 1.43 -32.52 -24.57
N PHE A 818 0.63 -31.45 -24.65
CA PHE A 818 -0.59 -31.30 -23.88
C PHE A 818 -1.61 -32.44 -24.10
N ASP A 819 -1.86 -32.82 -25.36
CA ASP A 819 -2.81 -33.90 -25.68
C ASP A 819 -2.39 -35.25 -25.07
N LYS A 820 -1.08 -35.52 -25.02
CA LYS A 820 -0.52 -36.73 -24.38
C LYS A 820 -0.79 -36.70 -22.88
N MET A 821 -0.68 -35.54 -22.25
CA MET A 821 -0.96 -35.34 -20.84
C MET A 821 -2.47 -35.46 -20.52
N ILE A 822 -3.34 -34.87 -21.35
CA ILE A 822 -4.79 -35.06 -21.24
C ILE A 822 -5.18 -36.53 -21.42
N LEU A 823 -4.50 -37.27 -22.29
CA LEU A 823 -4.71 -38.71 -22.44
C LEU A 823 -4.32 -39.49 -21.17
N VAL A 824 -3.21 -39.15 -20.51
CA VAL A 824 -2.87 -39.71 -19.19
C VAL A 824 -3.94 -39.36 -18.14
N LEU A 825 -4.43 -38.11 -18.11
CA LEU A 825 -5.47 -37.67 -17.17
C LEU A 825 -6.81 -38.44 -17.35
N LYS A 826 -7.21 -38.71 -18.60
CA LYS A 826 -8.40 -39.54 -18.93
C LYS A 826 -8.26 -40.97 -18.42
N GLU A 827 -7.04 -41.49 -18.41
CA GLU A 827 -6.71 -42.87 -18.03
C GLU A 827 -6.47 -43.09 -16.53
N LEU A 828 -6.56 -42.03 -15.70
CA LEU A 828 -6.30 -42.13 -14.25
C LEU A 828 -7.25 -43.07 -13.51
N SER A 829 -8.45 -43.32 -14.01
CA SER A 829 -9.38 -44.32 -13.48
C SER A 829 -8.80 -45.74 -13.44
N LYS A 830 -7.80 -46.05 -14.29
CA LYS A 830 -7.08 -47.33 -14.30
C LYS A 830 -5.89 -47.36 -13.31
N ILE A 831 -5.38 -46.19 -12.93
CA ILE A 831 -4.22 -46.05 -12.04
C ILE A 831 -4.65 -45.97 -10.57
N ILE A 832 -5.71 -45.21 -10.28
CA ILE A 832 -6.15 -44.90 -8.92
C ILE A 832 -7.01 -46.06 -8.38
N PRO A 833 -6.63 -46.68 -7.23
CA PRO A 833 -7.36 -47.80 -6.64
C PRO A 833 -8.82 -47.49 -6.30
N GLN A 834 -9.72 -48.44 -6.57
CA GLN A 834 -11.17 -48.29 -6.29
C GLN A 834 -11.51 -48.00 -4.81
N SER A 835 -10.60 -48.33 -3.88
CA SER A 835 -10.75 -48.03 -2.45
C SER A 835 -10.82 -46.55 -2.12
N PHE A 836 -10.25 -45.65 -2.95
CA PHE A 836 -10.40 -44.20 -2.77
C PHE A 836 -11.84 -43.69 -2.96
N PHE A 837 -12.71 -44.49 -3.58
CA PHE A 837 -14.03 -44.06 -4.06
C PHE A 837 -15.19 -44.61 -3.25
N GLN A 838 -14.90 -45.48 -2.28
CA GLN A 838 -15.86 -45.81 -1.23
C GLN A 838 -16.19 -44.49 -0.50
N ASN A 839 -17.44 -44.05 -0.64
CA ASN A 839 -17.97 -42.75 -0.18
C ASN A 839 -17.67 -41.50 -1.05
N VAL A 840 -17.45 -41.62 -2.38
CA VAL A 840 -17.39 -40.45 -3.28
C VAL A 840 -18.72 -40.24 -4.03
N GLY A 841 -19.57 -39.36 -3.50
CA GLY A 841 -20.63 -38.67 -4.24
C GLY A 841 -20.32 -37.18 -4.48
N GLU A 842 -21.14 -36.46 -5.26
CA GLU A 842 -20.95 -35.03 -5.55
C GLU A 842 -20.91 -34.18 -4.26
N ILE A 843 -21.80 -34.47 -3.30
CA ILE A 843 -21.83 -33.80 -1.98
C ILE A 843 -20.48 -33.92 -1.26
N THR A 844 -19.80 -35.07 -1.35
CA THR A 844 -18.48 -35.25 -0.73
C THR A 844 -17.35 -34.54 -1.47
N LEU A 845 -17.49 -34.19 -2.75
CA LEU A 845 -16.51 -33.33 -3.45
C LEU A 845 -16.64 -31.88 -2.98
N ASN A 846 -17.85 -31.32 -2.92
CA ASN A 846 -18.09 -30.01 -2.32
C ASN A 846 -17.66 -29.98 -0.85
N ASN A 847 -18.03 -30.98 -0.05
CA ASN A 847 -17.53 -31.09 1.33
C ASN A 847 -16.00 -31.24 1.38
N SER A 848 -15.33 -31.74 0.34
CA SER A 848 -13.87 -31.81 0.30
C SER A 848 -13.23 -30.47 -0.08
N PHE A 849 -13.90 -29.63 -0.89
CA PHE A 849 -13.52 -28.22 -1.04
C PHE A 849 -13.64 -27.46 0.27
N SER A 850 -14.69 -27.72 1.04
CA SER A 850 -14.90 -27.13 2.37
C SER A 850 -13.95 -27.72 3.43
N MET A 851 -13.63 -29.02 3.37
CA MET A 851 -12.64 -29.67 4.26
C MET A 851 -11.20 -29.26 3.94
N LEU A 852 -10.90 -28.89 2.69
CA LEU A 852 -9.65 -28.24 2.33
C LEU A 852 -9.71 -26.70 2.42
N ASP A 853 -10.80 -26.11 2.93
CA ASP A 853 -10.99 -24.65 3.06
C ASP A 853 -10.58 -23.87 1.77
N LEU A 854 -10.85 -24.47 0.60
CA LEU A 854 -10.61 -23.90 -0.73
C LEU A 854 -11.83 -23.12 -1.26
N ASP A 855 -12.99 -23.25 -0.60
CA ASP A 855 -14.23 -22.52 -0.91
C ASP A 855 -14.23 -21.01 -0.53
N PRO A 856 -13.67 -20.53 0.61
CA PRO A 856 -13.77 -19.13 1.04
C PRO A 856 -13.29 -18.02 0.08
N PRO A 857 -12.46 -18.29 -0.95
CA PRO A 857 -12.15 -17.30 -1.99
C PRO A 857 -13.22 -17.15 -3.07
N LEU A 858 -14.02 -18.19 -3.35
CA LEU A 858 -15.01 -18.22 -4.44
C LEU A 858 -16.29 -17.46 -4.06
N ASP A 859 -17.01 -17.95 -3.04
CA ASP A 859 -18.34 -17.41 -2.67
C ASP A 859 -18.24 -15.99 -2.11
N GLY A 860 -17.17 -15.70 -1.35
CA GLY A 860 -16.94 -14.38 -0.77
C GLY A 860 -16.69 -13.25 -1.79
N PHE A 861 -16.56 -13.55 -3.09
CA PHE A 861 -16.58 -12.54 -4.15
C PHE A 861 -17.93 -12.48 -4.88
N LEU A 862 -18.61 -13.61 -5.07
CA LEU A 862 -19.94 -13.69 -5.68
C LEU A 862 -21.03 -13.07 -4.78
N ASP A 863 -20.95 -13.27 -3.45
CA ASP A 863 -21.89 -12.68 -2.49
C ASP A 863 -21.61 -11.20 -2.19
N GLN A 864 -20.35 -10.75 -2.38
CA GLN A 864 -20.00 -9.33 -2.29
C GLN A 864 -20.22 -8.57 -3.61
N ASN A 865 -20.37 -9.28 -4.73
CA ASN A 865 -20.68 -8.75 -6.05
C ASN A 865 -21.66 -9.68 -6.79
N PRO A 866 -22.95 -9.70 -6.43
CA PRO A 866 -23.92 -10.55 -7.11
C PRO A 866 -24.03 -10.18 -8.59
N ILE A 867 -23.54 -11.05 -9.46
CA ILE A 867 -23.62 -10.89 -10.92
C ILE A 867 -25.06 -11.19 -11.34
N ASN A 868 -25.93 -10.18 -11.30
CA ASN A 868 -27.28 -10.26 -11.85
C ASN A 868 -27.23 -10.33 -13.38
N PHE A 869 -27.29 -11.54 -13.94
CA PHE A 869 -27.27 -11.83 -15.38
C PHE A 869 -28.49 -11.30 -16.18
N GLN A 870 -29.31 -10.38 -15.63
CA GLN A 870 -30.62 -10.00 -16.19
C GLN A 870 -30.96 -8.49 -16.14
N GLN A 871 -29.98 -7.58 -16.05
CA GLN A 871 -30.27 -6.13 -16.16
C GLN A 871 -29.60 -5.45 -17.38
N PRO A 872 -30.28 -4.47 -18.04
CA PRO A 872 -29.74 -3.76 -19.21
C PRO A 872 -28.49 -2.92 -18.87
N GLN A 873 -27.66 -2.68 -19.89
CA GLN A 873 -26.27 -2.22 -19.72
C GLN A 873 -26.06 -0.75 -19.27
N ASP A 874 -27.12 0.05 -19.10
CA ASP A 874 -27.02 1.51 -18.94
C ASP A 874 -27.00 2.01 -17.49
N GLN A 875 -26.81 1.14 -16.48
CA GLN A 875 -26.57 1.58 -15.09
C GLN A 875 -25.14 1.29 -14.64
N LEU A 876 -24.39 2.38 -14.49
CA LEU A 876 -23.01 2.44 -14.01
C LEU A 876 -22.85 1.61 -12.71
N PHE A 877 -21.84 0.73 -12.67
CA PHE A 877 -21.55 -0.14 -11.51
C PHE A 877 -21.29 0.67 -10.23
N LYS A 878 -22.32 0.80 -9.37
CA LYS A 878 -22.15 1.34 -8.03
C LYS A 878 -21.51 0.30 -7.11
N TYR A 879 -20.22 0.46 -6.82
CA TYR A 879 -19.58 -0.21 -5.69
C TYR A 879 -20.38 0.08 -4.42
N SER A 880 -20.91 -0.97 -3.79
CA SER A 880 -21.63 -0.90 -2.53
C SER A 880 -20.95 -1.83 -1.52
N PRO A 881 -19.91 -1.37 -0.79
CA PRO A 881 -19.17 -2.15 0.20
C PRO A 881 -19.97 -2.37 1.50
N LYS A 882 -21.27 -2.66 1.40
CA LYS A 882 -22.22 -2.72 2.52
C LYS A 882 -22.21 -4.04 3.32
N SER A 883 -21.31 -4.97 3.05
CA SER A 883 -21.30 -6.29 3.72
C SER A 883 -20.67 -6.27 5.14
N THR A 884 -19.90 -5.24 5.50
CA THR A 884 -19.32 -5.10 6.85
C THR A 884 -20.10 -4.12 7.75
N GLU A 885 -20.56 -2.99 7.21
CA GLU A 885 -21.23 -1.94 8.02
C GLU A 885 -22.65 -2.30 8.47
N TYR A 886 -23.41 -3.12 7.74
CA TYR A 886 -24.85 -3.28 8.00
C TYR A 886 -25.21 -4.01 9.32
N MET A 887 -24.20 -4.49 10.07
CA MET A 887 -24.38 -5.16 11.37
C MET A 887 -23.34 -4.77 12.43
N GLY A 888 -22.26 -4.04 12.08
CA GLY A 888 -21.16 -3.78 13.02
C GLY A 888 -20.40 -5.04 13.45
N ILE A 889 -20.35 -6.07 12.59
CA ILE A 889 -19.73 -7.37 12.88
C ILE A 889 -18.51 -7.54 11.96
N ALA A 890 -17.31 -7.49 12.55
CA ALA A 890 -16.09 -7.84 11.84
C ALA A 890 -16.16 -9.30 11.36
N HIS A 891 -15.69 -9.61 10.16
CA HIS A 891 -15.70 -10.99 9.66
C HIS A 891 -14.33 -11.64 9.85
N ASP A 892 -14.33 -12.92 10.21
CA ASP A 892 -13.16 -13.76 10.17
C ASP A 892 -12.74 -13.90 8.70
N ILE A 893 -11.52 -13.54 8.35
CA ILE A 893 -10.97 -13.64 7.00
C ILE A 893 -10.87 -15.07 6.48
N ILE A 894 -10.61 -16.03 7.37
CA ILE A 894 -10.41 -17.42 7.01
C ILE A 894 -11.78 -18.08 6.94
N THR A 895 -12.48 -18.12 8.07
CA THR A 895 -13.74 -18.86 8.19
C THR A 895 -14.94 -18.11 7.59
N ARG A 896 -14.80 -16.81 7.29
CA ARG A 896 -15.87 -15.89 6.86
C ARG A 896 -17.06 -15.79 7.82
N ILE A 897 -16.95 -16.39 9.00
CA ILE A 897 -17.94 -16.28 10.07
C ILE A 897 -17.91 -14.84 10.62
N PRO A 898 -19.08 -14.20 10.81
CA PRO A 898 -19.17 -12.93 11.52
C PRO A 898 -18.64 -13.08 12.97
N ILE A 899 -17.55 -12.40 13.30
CA ILE A 899 -16.96 -12.31 14.63
C ILE A 899 -17.88 -11.43 15.49
N ALA A 900 -18.86 -12.05 16.13
CA ALA A 900 -19.80 -11.32 16.99
C ALA A 900 -19.04 -10.42 18.00
N PRO A 901 -19.48 -9.17 18.24
CA PRO A 901 -18.68 -8.16 18.98
C PRO A 901 -18.28 -8.50 20.42
N ARG A 902 -18.82 -9.61 20.97
CA ARG A 902 -18.58 -10.11 22.34
C ARG A 902 -18.02 -11.54 22.37
N ILE A 903 -17.32 -11.98 21.32
CA ILE A 903 -16.66 -13.29 21.32
C ILE A 903 -15.50 -13.29 22.34
N GLU A 904 -15.63 -14.13 23.38
CA GLU A 904 -14.57 -14.39 24.38
C GLU A 904 -13.37 -15.18 23.81
N LYS A 905 -13.52 -15.74 22.60
CA LYS A 905 -12.41 -16.44 21.93
C LYS A 905 -11.39 -15.38 21.48
N PRO A 906 -10.09 -15.57 21.76
CA PRO A 906 -9.09 -14.66 21.22
C PRO A 906 -9.15 -14.68 19.69
N TYR A 907 -8.82 -13.57 19.07
CA TYR A 907 -8.70 -13.46 17.62
C TYR A 907 -7.29 -12.98 17.27
N LYS A 908 -6.80 -13.31 16.07
CA LYS A 908 -5.55 -12.81 15.52
C LYS A 908 -5.84 -11.71 14.51
N LYS A 909 -4.98 -10.70 14.46
CA LYS A 909 -4.98 -9.63 13.45
C LYS A 909 -3.72 -9.79 12.60
N CYS A 910 -3.84 -9.75 11.28
CA CYS A 910 -2.64 -9.79 10.43
C CYS A 910 -1.83 -8.50 10.61
N THR A 911 -0.50 -8.61 10.58
CA THR A 911 0.44 -7.49 10.71
C THR A 911 0.58 -6.62 9.46
N ARG A 912 0.05 -7.06 8.30
CA ARG A 912 0.07 -6.34 7.01
C ARG A 912 -1.35 -6.13 6.45
N CYS A 913 -2.15 -7.20 6.32
CA CYS A 913 -3.52 -7.10 5.80
C CYS A 913 -4.56 -6.65 6.84
N HIS A 914 -4.22 -6.56 8.14
CA HIS A 914 -5.06 -6.14 9.30
C HIS A 914 -6.46 -6.74 9.48
N ARG A 915 -6.89 -7.60 8.57
CA ARG A 915 -8.03 -8.48 8.69
C ARG A 915 -7.88 -9.38 9.93
N LEU A 916 -9.01 -9.79 10.48
CA LEU A 916 -9.10 -10.58 11.71
C LEU A 916 -9.40 -12.04 11.41
N THR A 917 -8.96 -12.95 12.27
CA THR A 917 -9.41 -14.35 12.32
C THR A 917 -9.68 -14.74 13.75
N VAL A 918 -10.73 -15.50 14.03
CA VAL A 918 -10.93 -16.08 15.36
C VAL A 918 -9.85 -17.15 15.56
N VAL A 919 -9.18 -17.15 16.71
CA VAL A 919 -8.35 -18.28 17.12
C VAL A 919 -9.30 -19.35 17.63
N LEU A 920 -9.52 -20.36 16.79
CA LEU A 920 -10.27 -21.54 17.21
C LEU A 920 -9.43 -22.31 18.23
N ARG A 921 -10.05 -22.82 19.29
CA ARG A 921 -9.37 -23.65 20.30
C ARG A 921 -9.16 -25.09 19.85
N THR A 922 -9.73 -25.45 18.70
CA THR A 922 -9.57 -26.74 18.04
C THR A 922 -8.42 -26.61 17.06
N SER A 923 -7.27 -27.19 17.38
CA SER A 923 -6.00 -27.18 16.63
C SER A 923 -6.07 -27.89 15.26
N LEU A 924 -7.24 -27.94 14.63
CA LEU A 924 -7.64 -28.95 13.64
C LEU A 924 -8.31 -28.34 12.40
N PHE A 925 -8.52 -27.02 12.39
CA PHE A 925 -9.14 -26.29 11.27
C PHE A 925 -8.11 -25.50 10.48
N TRP A 926 -8.41 -25.26 9.20
CA TRP A 926 -7.55 -24.52 8.26
C TRP A 926 -7.24 -23.10 8.70
N SER A 927 -8.13 -22.52 9.51
CA SER A 927 -7.92 -21.27 10.24
C SER A 927 -6.59 -21.19 10.98
N ASP A 928 -6.11 -22.30 11.54
CA ASP A 928 -4.90 -22.29 12.36
C ASP A 928 -3.61 -22.22 11.55
N ARG A 929 -3.66 -22.43 10.22
CA ARG A 929 -2.52 -22.20 9.32
C ARG A 929 -2.45 -20.79 8.76
N TRP A 930 -3.60 -20.21 8.41
CA TRP A 930 -3.68 -18.75 8.27
C TRP A 930 -3.78 -18.08 9.66
N SER A 931 -3.10 -18.69 10.65
CA SER A 931 -2.74 -18.11 11.92
C SER A 931 -1.21 -17.95 12.07
N LEU A 932 -0.44 -18.27 11.00
CA LEU A 932 1.00 -18.02 10.84
C LEU A 932 1.33 -16.94 9.78
N ALA A 933 0.69 -16.96 8.60
CA ALA A 933 0.75 -15.90 7.58
C ALA A 933 -0.61 -15.62 6.89
N CYS A 934 -0.88 -14.39 6.44
CA CYS A 934 -2.18 -13.96 5.88
C CYS A 934 -2.36 -14.43 4.43
N PRO A 935 -3.50 -15.02 4.06
CA PRO A 935 -3.75 -15.56 2.71
C PRO A 935 -3.74 -14.48 1.63
N MET A 936 -4.05 -13.23 2.00
CA MET A 936 -4.20 -12.11 1.08
C MET A 936 -2.87 -11.42 0.77
N CYS A 937 -1.86 -11.52 1.65
CA CYS A 937 -0.65 -10.70 1.58
C CYS A 937 0.63 -11.33 2.15
N GLY A 938 0.59 -12.57 2.64
CA GLY A 938 1.70 -13.24 3.32
C GLY A 938 2.08 -12.68 4.70
N GLY A 939 1.45 -11.61 5.18
CA GLY A 939 1.81 -10.94 6.45
C GLY A 939 1.52 -11.79 7.68
N ARG A 940 2.39 -11.76 8.69
CA ARG A 940 2.29 -12.58 9.91
C ARG A 940 0.99 -12.31 10.68
N TRP A 941 0.64 -13.19 11.62
CA TRP A 941 -0.49 -12.96 12.53
C TRP A 941 -0.03 -12.63 13.94
N LYS A 942 -0.64 -11.60 14.52
CA LYS A 942 -0.49 -11.19 15.92
C LYS A 942 -1.74 -11.57 16.69
N LEU A 943 -1.62 -12.16 17.87
CA LEU A 943 -2.75 -12.36 18.77
C LEU A 943 -3.30 -10.97 19.18
N TYR A 944 -4.53 -10.67 18.79
CA TYR A 944 -5.23 -9.48 19.23
C TYR A 944 -5.90 -9.82 20.56
N GLN A 945 -5.16 -9.62 21.64
CA GLN A 945 -5.81 -9.46 22.94
C GLN A 945 -6.58 -8.15 22.86
N GLN A 946 -7.90 -8.25 22.69
CA GLN A 946 -8.80 -7.16 22.97
C GLN A 946 -8.46 -6.73 24.40
N GLN A 947 -7.87 -5.55 24.58
CA GLN A 947 -7.65 -5.00 25.91
C GLN A 947 -9.05 -4.90 26.50
N GLN A 948 -9.39 -5.82 27.43
CA GLN A 948 -10.59 -5.66 28.22
C GLN A 948 -10.48 -4.25 28.79
N PRO A 949 -11.44 -3.35 28.51
CA PRO A 949 -11.44 -2.03 29.11
C PRO A 949 -11.28 -2.28 30.59
N GLN A 950 -10.22 -1.77 31.21
CA GLN A 950 -9.97 -2.07 32.61
C GLN A 950 -11.19 -1.58 33.37
N ILE A 951 -12.03 -2.54 33.79
CA ILE A 951 -13.12 -2.30 34.70
C ILE A 951 -12.41 -1.95 36.00
N GLN A 952 -12.13 -0.66 36.17
CA GLN A 952 -11.63 -0.13 37.42
C GLN A 952 -12.55 -0.68 38.50
N PRO A 953 -12.02 -1.34 39.56
CA PRO A 953 -12.87 -1.93 40.57
C PRO A 953 -13.76 -0.84 41.18
N GLN A 954 -15.04 -0.87 40.81
CA GLN A 954 -16.01 0.17 41.06
C GLN A 954 -16.71 0.17 42.45
N PRO A 955 -16.38 -0.66 43.48
CA PRO A 955 -17.10 -0.61 44.75
C PRO A 955 -17.19 0.77 45.44
N GLN A 956 -16.13 1.59 45.34
CA GLN A 956 -16.08 2.85 46.08
C GLN A 956 -16.98 3.96 45.51
N GLN A 957 -17.07 4.12 44.19
CA GLN A 957 -17.89 5.19 43.60
C GLN A 957 -19.39 4.94 43.83
N GLN A 958 -19.85 3.70 43.71
CA GLN A 958 -21.27 3.37 43.90
C GLN A 958 -21.71 3.55 45.36
N GLN A 959 -20.83 3.24 46.32
CA GLN A 959 -21.08 3.47 47.74
C GLN A 959 -21.11 4.97 48.11
N GLN A 960 -20.24 5.78 47.49
CA GLN A 960 -20.23 7.24 47.68
C GLN A 960 -21.48 7.91 47.07
N GLN A 961 -21.97 7.41 45.94
CA GLN A 961 -23.20 7.90 45.30
C GLN A 961 -24.46 7.56 46.12
N GLN A 962 -24.52 6.37 46.73
CA GLN A 962 -25.59 6.02 47.69
C GLN A 962 -25.57 6.92 48.94
N GLN A 963 -24.39 7.27 49.48
CA GLN A 963 -24.31 8.23 50.59
C GLN A 963 -24.81 9.62 50.21
N GLN A 964 -24.50 10.12 49.00
CA GLN A 964 -25.04 11.40 48.52
C GLN A 964 -26.57 11.37 48.35
N GLN A 965 -27.14 10.28 47.82
CA GLN A 965 -28.60 10.16 47.72
C GLN A 965 -29.29 10.12 49.09
N GLN A 966 -28.72 9.44 50.09
CA GLN A 966 -29.27 9.47 51.45
C GLN A 966 -29.21 10.87 52.08
N GLN A 967 -28.12 11.63 51.87
CA GLN A 967 -28.04 13.02 52.34
C GLN A 967 -29.07 13.94 51.66
N GLN A 968 -29.29 13.80 50.35
CA GLN A 968 -30.31 14.59 49.64
C GLN A 968 -31.74 14.27 50.13
N GLN A 969 -32.06 13.00 50.39
CA GLN A 969 -33.37 12.63 50.95
C GLN A 969 -33.58 13.20 52.36
N GLN A 970 -32.56 13.21 53.22
CA GLN A 970 -32.66 13.85 54.54
C GLN A 970 -32.86 15.37 54.45
N GLN A 971 -32.18 16.05 53.52
CA GLN A 971 -32.40 17.49 53.30
C GLN A 971 -33.81 17.81 52.79
N GLN A 972 -34.36 17.00 51.87
CA GLN A 972 -35.74 17.18 51.41
C GLN A 972 -36.77 16.98 52.54
N GLN A 973 -36.58 15.97 53.41
CA GLN A 973 -37.48 15.78 54.57
C GLN A 973 -37.41 16.95 55.56
N GLN A 974 -36.22 17.51 55.82
CA GLN A 974 -36.09 18.72 56.65
C GLN A 974 -36.77 19.94 56.03
N GLN A 975 -36.66 20.16 54.71
CA GLN A 975 -37.36 21.25 54.04
C GLN A 975 -38.89 21.08 54.10
N GLN A 976 -39.42 19.87 53.95
CA GLN A 976 -40.86 19.61 54.08
C GLN A 976 -41.36 19.88 55.52
N GLN A 977 -40.60 19.48 56.55
CA GLN A 977 -40.95 19.82 57.93
C GLN A 977 -40.91 21.33 58.19
N GLN A 978 -39.92 22.06 57.68
CA GLN A 978 -39.87 23.52 57.80
C GLN A 978 -41.05 24.21 57.07
N GLN A 979 -41.45 23.71 55.89
CA GLN A 979 -42.63 24.21 55.20
C GLN A 979 -43.93 23.95 55.96
N GLN A 980 -44.10 22.77 56.57
CA GLN A 980 -45.26 22.50 57.43
C GLN A 980 -45.27 23.37 58.68
N GLN A 981 -44.12 23.61 59.31
CA GLN A 981 -44.01 24.53 60.45
C GLN A 981 -44.34 25.98 60.05
N ALA A 982 -43.88 26.43 58.88
CA ALA A 982 -44.21 27.75 58.34
C ALA A 982 -45.71 27.91 58.01
N GLN A 983 -46.33 26.88 57.42
CA GLN A 983 -47.78 26.86 57.16
C GLN A 983 -48.59 26.89 58.47
N ASN A 984 -48.20 26.11 59.48
CA ASN A 984 -48.84 26.13 60.80
C ASN A 984 -48.65 27.47 61.52
N ALA A 985 -47.47 28.10 61.41
CA ALA A 985 -47.21 29.44 61.94
C ALA A 985 -48.09 30.49 61.25
N MET A 986 -48.19 30.46 59.93
CA MET A 986 -49.07 31.35 59.15
C MET A 986 -50.55 31.13 59.49
N TYR A 987 -51.00 29.89 59.64
CA TYR A 987 -52.37 29.56 60.05
C TYR A 987 -52.69 30.13 61.44
N ASN A 988 -51.79 29.95 62.41
CA ASN A 988 -51.94 30.51 63.76
C ASN A 988 -51.89 32.05 63.76
N GLN A 989 -51.09 32.67 62.90
CA GLN A 989 -51.05 34.12 62.73
C GLN A 989 -52.37 34.64 62.13
N ASN A 990 -52.94 33.94 61.14
CA ASN A 990 -54.25 34.29 60.57
C ASN A 990 -55.39 34.14 61.59
N GLN A 991 -55.38 33.13 62.46
CA GLN A 991 -56.33 33.05 63.58
C GLN A 991 -56.17 34.24 64.54
N ARG A 992 -54.94 34.61 64.92
CA ARG A 992 -54.69 35.81 65.75
C ARG A 992 -55.20 37.09 65.09
N ASN A 993 -54.99 37.24 63.78
CA ASN A 993 -55.46 38.39 63.02
C ASN A 993 -57.00 38.46 62.97
N MET A 994 -57.70 37.33 62.81
CA MET A 994 -59.17 37.31 62.91
C MET A 994 -59.67 37.67 64.31
N ILE A 995 -59.02 37.19 65.38
CA ILE A 995 -59.36 37.55 66.76
C ILE A 995 -59.14 39.06 66.98
N GLN A 996 -58.02 39.62 66.50
CA GLN A 996 -57.76 41.06 66.56
C GLN A 996 -58.77 41.88 65.76
N GLN A 997 -59.14 41.45 64.54
CA GLN A 997 -60.19 42.12 63.75
C GLN A 997 -61.54 42.08 64.47
N HIS A 998 -61.90 40.97 65.12
CA HIS A 998 -63.15 40.88 65.88
C HIS A 998 -63.13 41.81 67.12
N GLN A 999 -62.02 41.86 67.85
CA GLN A 999 -61.83 42.82 68.95
C GLN A 999 -61.86 44.27 68.45
N GLN A 1000 -61.26 44.56 67.30
CA GLN A 1000 -61.24 45.90 66.70
C GLN A 1000 -62.63 46.30 66.16
N GLN A 1001 -63.45 45.35 65.69
CA GLN A 1001 -64.86 45.59 65.36
C GLN A 1001 -65.68 45.91 66.61
N GLN A 1002 -65.49 45.19 67.73
CA GLN A 1002 -66.15 45.52 69.00
C GLN A 1002 -65.71 46.89 69.54
N PHE A 1003 -64.41 47.22 69.45
CA PHE A 1003 -63.87 48.53 69.84
C PHE A 1003 -64.41 49.66 68.95
N ASN A 1004 -64.51 49.45 67.63
CA ASN A 1004 -65.08 50.43 66.70
C ASN A 1004 -66.59 50.61 66.90
N GLN A 1005 -67.33 49.56 67.30
CA GLN A 1005 -68.74 49.69 67.70
C GLN A 1005 -68.90 50.53 68.99
N GLN A 1006 -67.94 50.44 69.94
CA GLN A 1006 -67.91 51.33 71.11
C GLN A 1006 -67.52 52.76 70.74
N LEU A 1007 -66.58 52.97 69.82
CA LEU A 1007 -66.17 54.31 69.37
C LEU A 1007 -67.23 55.04 68.55
N GLN A 1008 -68.08 54.33 67.79
CA GLN A 1008 -69.18 54.95 67.04
C GLN A 1008 -70.30 55.52 67.93
N GLN A 1009 -70.30 55.26 69.23
CA GLN A 1009 -71.21 55.91 70.19
C GLN A 1009 -70.67 57.24 70.72
N THR A 1010 -69.40 57.59 70.45
CA THR A 1010 -68.70 58.67 71.15
C THR A 1010 -68.21 59.78 70.21
N MET A 1011 -69.13 60.72 69.97
CA MET A 1011 -68.91 62.12 69.55
C MET A 1011 -68.88 62.49 68.06
N ARG A 1012 -69.24 63.76 67.85
CA ARG A 1012 -69.83 64.39 66.66
C ARG A 1012 -69.05 65.70 66.36
N ILE A 1013 -68.72 65.95 65.07
CA ILE A 1013 -68.56 67.30 64.47
C ILE A 1013 -67.22 68.02 64.92
N PRO A 1014 -66.60 68.99 64.19
CA PRO A 1014 -66.00 68.87 62.85
C PRO A 1014 -64.64 69.64 62.65
N GLN A 1015 -64.10 69.58 61.41
CA GLN A 1015 -63.31 70.62 60.70
C GLN A 1015 -62.11 71.34 61.37
N ASN A 1016 -60.90 71.15 60.80
CA ASN A 1016 -60.21 72.23 60.04
C ASN A 1016 -58.88 71.79 59.37
N GLN A 1017 -58.81 72.05 58.04
CA GLN A 1017 -57.74 72.63 57.18
C GLN A 1017 -56.20 72.38 57.39
N PRO A 1018 -55.36 72.63 56.34
CA PRO A 1018 -54.19 71.80 56.02
C PRO A 1018 -52.80 72.50 56.07
N THR A 1019 -51.72 71.70 55.96
CA THR A 1019 -50.35 72.19 55.67
C THR A 1019 -49.44 71.12 55.03
N GLN A 1020 -48.62 71.53 54.05
CA GLN A 1020 -47.30 70.94 53.72
C GLN A 1020 -46.21 71.71 54.52
N PRO A 1021 -44.89 71.73 54.21
CA PRO A 1021 -43.95 70.82 53.51
C PRO A 1021 -42.66 70.56 54.36
N VAL A 1022 -41.47 70.40 53.72
CA VAL A 1022 -40.08 70.40 54.28
C VAL A 1022 -39.59 69.07 54.91
N GLY A 1023 -38.33 68.61 54.77
CA GLY A 1023 -37.22 69.02 53.89
C GLY A 1023 -35.80 68.67 54.42
N GLN A 1024 -34.84 68.49 53.49
CA GLN A 1024 -33.37 68.66 53.59
C GLN A 1024 -32.44 67.77 54.47
N ASN A 1025 -31.40 67.24 53.80
CA ASN A 1025 -29.94 67.24 54.10
C ASN A 1025 -29.36 66.82 55.47
N VAL A 1026 -28.20 66.14 55.44
CA VAL A 1026 -26.83 66.64 55.80
C VAL A 1026 -25.80 65.48 55.84
N GLN A 1027 -24.50 65.80 55.71
CA GLN A 1027 -23.33 64.89 55.71
C GLN A 1027 -22.57 65.02 57.08
N PRO A 1028 -21.22 65.02 57.27
CA PRO A 1028 -20.06 64.59 56.48
C PRO A 1028 -18.95 63.82 57.29
N ASN A 1029 -17.80 63.61 56.63
CA ASN A 1029 -16.42 63.59 57.16
C ASN A 1029 -15.76 62.32 57.76
N ALA A 1030 -14.46 62.24 57.42
CA ALA A 1030 -13.45 61.20 57.65
C ALA A 1030 -12.68 61.32 58.99
N THR A 1031 -11.81 60.33 59.32
CA THR A 1031 -10.33 60.44 59.59
C THR A 1031 -9.71 59.22 60.31
N GLY A 1032 -8.38 59.02 60.20
CA GLY A 1032 -7.52 58.10 61.01
C GLY A 1032 -6.75 57.03 60.20
N GLN A 1033 -5.40 57.10 60.00
CA GLN A 1033 -4.29 56.63 60.88
C GLN A 1033 -4.16 55.07 61.00
N GLN A 1034 -2.99 54.40 61.00
CA GLN A 1034 -1.57 54.73 60.72
C GLN A 1034 -0.70 53.42 60.61
N GLN A 1035 0.58 53.54 60.21
CA GLN A 1035 1.75 52.66 60.50
C GLN A 1035 2.10 51.39 59.68
N THR A 1036 3.40 51.07 59.75
CA THR A 1036 4.24 50.16 58.92
C THR A 1036 5.15 49.29 59.81
N TYR A 1037 5.69 48.15 59.32
CA TYR A 1037 7.15 47.87 59.22
C TYR A 1037 7.58 46.39 58.97
N ASN A 1038 8.68 46.26 58.21
CA ASN A 1038 9.82 45.31 58.29
C ASN A 1038 9.76 43.79 57.92
N MET A 1039 10.55 43.50 56.88
CA MET A 1039 11.51 42.39 56.60
C MET A 1039 12.32 41.88 57.84
N PRO A 1040 13.10 40.73 57.84
CA PRO A 1040 14.03 40.35 56.74
C PRO A 1040 14.61 38.89 56.55
N TYR A 1041 15.18 38.69 55.34
CA TYR A 1041 16.49 38.07 54.92
C TYR A 1041 17.01 36.61 55.13
N TYR A 1042 17.71 36.16 54.05
CA TYR A 1042 18.91 35.28 53.88
C TYR A 1042 18.92 33.83 54.46
N ASN A 1043 19.30 32.76 53.73
CA ASN A 1043 20.58 32.49 53.01
C ASN A 1043 20.42 31.21 52.12
N ARG A 1044 20.86 31.10 50.85
CA ARG A 1044 22.22 30.72 50.35
C ARG A 1044 22.95 29.68 51.24
N ASN A 1045 23.35 28.48 50.78
CA ASN A 1045 24.36 28.29 49.72
C ASN A 1045 24.53 26.80 49.28
N THR A 1046 24.82 26.61 47.99
CA THR A 1046 25.80 25.68 47.34
C THR A 1046 26.08 24.23 47.81
N GLN A 1047 26.07 23.34 46.80
CA GLN A 1047 27.17 22.44 46.33
C GLN A 1047 27.17 20.90 46.58
N THR A 1048 27.55 20.23 45.49
CA THR A 1048 28.38 19.00 45.33
C THR A 1048 27.84 17.59 45.64
N SER A 1049 27.71 16.83 44.54
CA SER A 1049 28.24 15.47 44.29
C SER A 1049 27.85 14.27 45.16
N GLY A 1050 27.29 13.25 44.49
CA GLY A 1050 28.08 12.03 44.26
C GLY A 1050 27.56 10.69 44.83
N GLN A 1051 27.74 9.66 44.00
CA GLN A 1051 27.77 8.22 44.29
C GLN A 1051 26.47 7.45 44.64
N ARG A 1052 26.16 6.52 43.71
CA ARG A 1052 25.83 5.09 43.91
C ARG A 1052 24.94 4.70 45.11
N PHE A 1053 23.77 4.13 44.78
CA PHE A 1053 23.70 2.68 44.59
C PHE A 1053 22.85 2.36 43.34
#